data_AF-A0A520Z1D5-F1
#
_entry.id   AF-A0A520Z1D5-F1
#
_cell.length_a   1.000
_cell.length_b   1.000
_cell.length_c   1.000
_cell.angle_alpha   90.00
_cell.angle_beta   90.00
_cell.angle_gamma   90.00
#
_symmetry.space_group_name_H-M   'P 1'
#
loop_
_entity.id
_entity.type
_entity.pdbx_description
1 polymer ?
#
loop_
_entity_poly.entity_id
_entity_poly.type
_entity_poly.pdbx_seq_one_letter_code
_entity_poly.pdbx_strand_id
1 'polypeptide(L)'
;MFNISRHTKTNTLAHALLARSVAKALLLCACVVSLAACTGGTGSADGKSITGTDLTIETASLEVPIFYVKRPVPSQAVDMETPYAFNPGAQLYARVSASAAAVETNITARIHGDNATYDVKNLEMSPDGTRLLFAMHPPEANPNNPTGFWSIWEYNMITDALRKVIADDFILSKGDAHDFDASYLPLPDPNNSTELAIVVSSTRQSTNRTLLVDELKSSYSGMEEDTARSERDLTDGGRLAASLHVYDESIADVADRMRQITFNQSHDIDPLVLPTGEIIYNRWDNINNRNAYSLYRITPDGTRNELMYGYHSHASSGSAGGEGIVTDMQVVENGLLLGILRERSLATNVLGGAIVKLDIDNYIDRDTPTAQNTGLINPAFETISASDVFTDPRLSRGGRFSSVKLLKDGSGRMLVSWTPCLTNVSSVIRPCTDSATLDQAEPIYGIWLFDNTSNENIIQPILPGDAGQMITDVVVAEAREALEVIDPEPLLLADSMGNERAVLNIRSIYDIDGADTASGGILRLADPGQTDPAAISRKFLRLVKAVSIPDESVHRFNGSAFGVSSAQLMREIVGYLPIEPDGSVRGVVPANIPLMLDIVDANGKRIGGRHQNWLQLGPNEVFECRGCHTSGSTEPHGRIDAQSDSAHPGAPIPGVYPNTIQNLGEVGLTMAESYARFIMTDPAPEPKERQPISDISYVDEWTDDSGSLSKAPSFTVSYDSLNTPNPENPFCKPAWSSLCRIIFNYETHIQPLWELPRTPVDDGSGNMVDTCVGCHTTNNLTRIPAGQLELGQQPRTNNHFKSYRELLRGDAQQALNNGVVDNRLWLCDNDEYDEDDNLIQFLRTPRGIGPTMNESGSRTGTSTRFFNCLNNDVCRKHIGEPIPDNCEEVGGDPLTDEPDIDHSGMLSPAELRLLAEWLDLGAQYYNNPLDAPN
;
A
#
# COMPACT_ATOMS: atom_id res chain seq x y z
N MET A 1 -79.93 36.65 24.23
CA MET A 1 -80.99 37.52 23.66
C MET A 1 -80.41 38.31 22.50
N PHE A 2 -81.28 38.70 21.55
CA PHE A 2 -81.08 39.42 20.29
C PHE A 2 -79.79 40.26 20.10
N ASN A 3 -79.02 40.13 19.02
CA ASN A 3 -79.25 40.37 17.56
C ASN A 3 -79.07 41.83 17.09
N ILE A 4 -78.13 42.01 16.14
CA ILE A 4 -78.20 42.90 14.95
C ILE A 4 -78.15 44.45 15.12
N SER A 5 -77.05 45.02 14.59
CA SER A 5 -76.94 46.18 13.68
C SER A 5 -77.76 47.47 13.90
N ARG A 6 -77.07 48.64 13.83
CA ARG A 6 -77.26 49.61 12.71
C ARG A 6 -76.21 50.75 12.65
N HIS A 7 -76.02 51.26 11.43
CA HIS A 7 -75.18 52.41 11.05
C HIS A 7 -75.83 53.78 11.24
N THR A 8 -74.98 54.82 11.37
CA THR A 8 -75.04 56.15 10.68
C THR A 8 -73.64 56.79 10.85
N LYS A 9 -72.84 57.24 9.86
CA LYS A 9 -72.94 57.94 8.55
C LYS A 9 -73.25 59.46 8.58
N THR A 10 -72.22 60.24 8.24
CA THR A 10 -72.12 61.49 7.44
C THR A 10 -70.60 61.77 7.31
N ASN A 11 -70.00 62.36 6.28
CA ASN A 11 -70.38 62.98 5.01
C ASN A 11 -69.10 62.96 4.08
N THR A 12 -69.02 63.35 2.80
CA THR A 12 -69.89 63.99 1.78
C THR A 12 -69.26 63.82 0.38
N LEU A 13 -70.05 63.93 -0.71
CA LEU A 13 -69.67 64.40 -2.08
C LEU A 13 -68.71 63.48 -2.93
N ALA A 14 -68.86 63.32 -4.26
CA ALA A 14 -69.86 63.82 -5.24
C ALA A 14 -69.86 63.00 -6.58
N HIS A 15 -71.00 63.05 -7.32
CA HIS A 15 -71.17 62.83 -8.80
C HIS A 15 -70.72 61.48 -9.44
N ALA A 16 -71.61 60.59 -9.94
CA ALA A 16 -72.40 60.63 -11.20
C ALA A 16 -71.62 60.05 -12.43
N LEU A 17 -72.19 59.30 -13.41
CA LEU A 17 -73.54 58.76 -13.70
C LEU A 17 -73.44 57.67 -14.82
N LEU A 18 -74.39 56.72 -14.89
CA LEU A 18 -74.83 55.89 -16.07
C LEU A 18 -73.78 55.06 -16.88
N ALA A 19 -73.81 53.72 -17.09
CA ALA A 19 -74.81 52.64 -17.18
C ALA A 19 -75.37 52.31 -18.60
N ARG A 20 -75.56 50.98 -18.86
CA ARG A 20 -76.17 50.27 -20.03
C ARG A 20 -75.22 49.88 -21.18
N SER A 21 -75.39 48.75 -21.91
CA SER A 21 -76.21 47.53 -21.69
C SER A 21 -75.88 46.38 -22.70
N VAL A 22 -75.87 45.15 -22.19
CA VAL A 22 -76.04 43.81 -22.84
C VAL A 22 -76.44 43.73 -24.33
N ALA A 23 -75.70 42.94 -25.13
CA ALA A 23 -76.24 42.16 -26.27
C ALA A 23 -75.36 40.95 -26.72
N LYS A 24 -75.79 39.74 -26.34
CA LYS A 24 -75.71 38.43 -27.03
C LYS A 24 -74.56 38.07 -28.02
N ALA A 25 -73.74 37.11 -27.57
CA ALA A 25 -73.72 35.69 -28.02
C ALA A 25 -72.72 35.17 -29.10
N LEU A 26 -72.16 34.00 -28.73
CA LEU A 26 -71.64 32.88 -29.53
C LEU A 26 -70.19 32.88 -30.06
N LEU A 27 -69.46 31.91 -29.47
CA LEU A 27 -68.40 31.05 -30.03
C LEU A 27 -66.92 31.50 -30.09
N LEU A 28 -66.20 30.93 -29.13
CA LEU A 28 -65.07 29.99 -29.30
C LEU A 28 -63.62 30.51 -29.44
N CYS A 29 -62.78 29.92 -28.59
CA CYS A 29 -61.33 29.71 -28.70
C CYS A 29 -60.35 30.91 -28.64
N ALA A 30 -59.76 31.01 -27.45
CA ALA A 30 -58.33 30.77 -27.17
C ALA A 30 -57.40 31.98 -26.94
N CYS A 31 -56.77 31.93 -25.75
CA CYS A 31 -55.50 32.54 -25.31
C CYS A 31 -55.37 34.07 -25.44
N VAL A 32 -55.44 34.89 -24.37
CA VAL A 32 -54.77 34.81 -23.04
C VAL A 32 -53.24 34.83 -23.22
N VAL A 33 -52.66 36.02 -23.40
CA VAL A 33 -52.06 36.93 -22.38
C VAL A 33 -50.55 36.74 -22.28
N SER A 34 -49.83 37.85 -22.45
CA SER A 34 -48.41 37.99 -22.19
C SER A 34 -48.15 39.34 -21.50
N LEU A 35 -47.00 39.43 -20.82
CA LEU A 35 -46.45 40.60 -20.10
C LEU A 35 -47.09 40.98 -18.75
N ALA A 36 -46.47 40.49 -17.68
CA ALA A 36 -46.02 41.34 -16.58
C ALA A 36 -44.71 40.76 -16.02
N ALA A 37 -43.72 41.59 -15.74
CA ALA A 37 -42.39 41.19 -15.25
C ALA A 37 -42.01 41.99 -14.01
N CYS A 38 -40.98 41.50 -13.29
CA CYS A 38 -40.21 42.18 -12.25
C CYS A 38 -40.88 42.39 -10.87
N THR A 39 -40.69 41.42 -9.97
CA THR A 39 -40.13 41.65 -8.61
C THR A 39 -39.35 40.40 -8.19
N GLY A 40 -38.28 40.56 -7.41
CA GLY A 40 -37.44 39.44 -6.96
C GLY A 40 -38.21 38.45 -6.07
N GLY A 41 -37.97 37.16 -6.27
CA GLY A 41 -38.54 36.07 -5.48
C GLY A 41 -37.49 35.38 -4.64
N THR A 42 -37.70 35.35 -3.33
CA THR A 42 -37.14 34.35 -2.43
C THR A 42 -37.39 32.95 -2.98
N GLY A 43 -36.39 32.05 -2.92
CA GLY A 43 -36.58 30.65 -3.30
C GLY A 43 -37.73 30.04 -2.50
N SER A 44 -38.76 29.58 -3.20
CA SER A 44 -40.00 29.14 -2.55
C SER A 44 -39.82 27.75 -1.95
N ALA A 45 -40.24 27.58 -0.69
CA ALA A 45 -40.31 26.29 0.00
C ALA A 45 -41.53 25.46 -0.47
N ASP A 46 -41.77 25.42 -1.78
CA ASP A 46 -42.83 24.63 -2.41
C ASP A 46 -42.21 23.33 -2.92
N GLY A 47 -42.44 22.23 -2.19
CA GLY A 47 -41.85 20.91 -2.46
C GLY A 47 -42.25 20.33 -3.83
N LYS A 48 -41.50 20.69 -4.86
CA LYS A 48 -41.62 20.15 -6.22
C LYS A 48 -40.28 19.70 -6.74
N SER A 49 -40.29 18.56 -7.42
CA SER A 49 -39.13 18.03 -8.14
C SER A 49 -38.69 18.99 -9.26
N ILE A 50 -37.43 18.86 -9.70
CA ILE A 50 -36.92 19.42 -10.96
C ILE A 50 -37.78 19.00 -12.17
N THR A 51 -38.51 17.88 -12.08
CA THR A 51 -39.46 17.40 -13.10
C THR A 51 -40.90 17.91 -12.92
N GLY A 52 -41.17 18.75 -11.92
CA GLY A 52 -42.47 19.41 -11.72
C GLY A 52 -43.57 18.58 -11.06
N THR A 53 -43.26 17.34 -10.63
CA THR A 53 -44.14 16.53 -9.78
C THR A 53 -44.35 17.16 -8.40
N ASP A 54 -45.57 17.01 -7.89
CA ASP A 54 -46.01 17.51 -6.60
C ASP A 54 -45.62 16.51 -5.50
N LEU A 55 -44.68 16.87 -4.62
CA LEU A 55 -44.11 15.95 -3.61
C LEU A 55 -44.95 15.91 -2.32
N THR A 56 -46.18 16.40 -2.33
CA THR A 56 -47.08 16.44 -1.15
C THR A 56 -47.69 15.09 -0.76
N ILE A 57 -47.32 14.00 -1.45
CA ILE A 57 -47.75 12.64 -1.15
C ILE A 57 -46.51 11.83 -0.74
N GLU A 58 -46.51 11.40 0.53
CA GLU A 58 -45.51 10.54 1.18
C GLU A 58 -44.12 11.12 1.50
N THR A 59 -44.04 12.40 1.87
CA THR A 59 -43.08 12.80 2.92
C THR A 59 -43.55 12.27 4.28
N ALA A 60 -43.49 10.96 4.48
CA ALA A 60 -43.38 10.40 5.82
C ALA A 60 -42.02 10.87 6.35
N SER A 61 -42.03 11.90 7.19
CA SER A 61 -40.80 12.42 7.79
C SER A 61 -40.09 11.29 8.52
N LEU A 62 -38.87 10.95 8.11
CA LEU A 62 -38.03 10.01 8.83
C LEU A 62 -37.76 10.60 10.21
N GLU A 63 -38.47 10.09 11.24
CA GLU A 63 -38.40 10.57 12.63
C GLU A 63 -37.09 10.17 13.35
N VAL A 64 -36.09 9.72 12.59
CA VAL A 64 -34.79 9.29 13.09
C VAL A 64 -33.80 10.46 13.03
N PRO A 65 -33.01 10.72 14.10
CA PRO A 65 -31.97 11.74 14.08
C PRO A 65 -30.93 11.51 12.98
N ILE A 66 -30.49 12.58 12.34
CA ILE A 66 -29.42 12.57 11.33
C ILE A 66 -28.27 13.48 11.75
N PHE A 67 -27.07 13.05 11.43
CA PHE A 67 -25.82 13.77 11.69
C PHE A 67 -25.02 13.89 10.40
N TYR A 68 -24.35 15.01 10.22
CA TYR A 68 -23.61 15.29 9.00
C TYR A 68 -22.49 16.30 9.23
N VAL A 69 -21.43 16.16 8.43
CA VAL A 69 -20.35 17.13 8.34
C VAL A 69 -20.68 18.13 7.25
N LYS A 70 -20.73 19.42 7.59
CA LYS A 70 -20.83 20.53 6.63
C LYS A 70 -19.51 21.30 6.63
N ARG A 71 -18.95 21.55 5.46
CA ARG A 71 -17.65 22.22 5.28
C ARG A 71 -17.64 23.15 4.07
N PRO A 72 -16.72 24.14 4.00
CA PRO A 72 -16.40 24.82 2.75
C PRO A 72 -16.05 23.83 1.63
N VAL A 73 -16.38 24.17 0.39
CA VAL A 73 -15.87 23.43 -0.77
C VAL A 73 -14.32 23.53 -0.77
N PRO A 74 -13.58 22.41 -0.86
CA PRO A 74 -12.13 22.40 -0.88
C PRO A 74 -11.55 23.35 -1.92
N SER A 75 -10.53 24.13 -1.52
CA SER A 75 -9.78 25.02 -2.42
C SER A 75 -8.63 24.32 -3.15
N GLN A 76 -8.32 23.08 -2.75
CA GLN A 76 -7.32 22.19 -3.33
C GLN A 76 -7.93 20.80 -3.55
N ALA A 77 -7.24 19.94 -4.31
CA ALA A 77 -7.70 18.56 -4.52
C ALA A 77 -7.70 17.77 -3.20
N VAL A 78 -8.64 16.83 -3.05
CA VAL A 78 -8.75 15.95 -1.89
C VAL A 78 -8.21 14.56 -2.24
N ASP A 79 -7.03 14.25 -1.73
CA ASP A 79 -6.30 13.03 -2.06
C ASP A 79 -6.33 11.99 -0.92
N MET A 80 -6.49 10.71 -1.29
CA MET A 80 -6.38 9.59 -0.35
C MET A 80 -4.94 9.36 0.11
N GLU A 81 -3.93 9.81 -0.66
CA GLU A 81 -2.52 9.79 -0.26
C GLU A 81 -2.18 10.87 0.79
N THR A 82 -3.11 11.76 1.13
CA THR A 82 -2.95 12.74 2.20
C THR A 82 -4.12 12.63 3.19
N PRO A 83 -4.34 11.46 3.82
CA PRO A 83 -5.61 11.16 4.47
C PRO A 83 -5.87 12.00 5.73
N TYR A 84 -4.82 12.56 6.32
CA TYR A 84 -4.86 13.49 7.45
C TYR A 84 -4.64 14.98 7.07
N ALA A 85 -4.78 15.35 5.79
CA ALA A 85 -4.71 16.75 5.37
C ALA A 85 -5.78 17.62 6.05
N PHE A 86 -5.37 18.77 6.59
CA PHE A 86 -6.24 19.71 7.30
C PHE A 86 -6.98 20.64 6.35
N ASN A 87 -8.31 20.61 6.38
CA ASN A 87 -9.21 21.39 5.52
C ASN A 87 -10.13 22.26 6.39
N PRO A 88 -9.68 23.46 6.83
CA PRO A 88 -10.33 24.24 7.87
C PRO A 88 -11.77 24.67 7.54
N GLY A 89 -12.65 24.57 8.54
CA GLY A 89 -14.02 25.08 8.51
C GLY A 89 -15.12 24.01 8.51
N ALA A 90 -14.78 22.73 8.64
CA ALA A 90 -15.77 21.66 8.73
C ALA A 90 -16.37 21.53 10.13
N GLN A 91 -17.69 21.34 10.23
CA GLN A 91 -18.43 21.31 11.49
C GLN A 91 -19.47 20.18 11.49
N LEU A 92 -19.67 19.55 12.65
CA LEU A 92 -20.67 18.49 12.86
C LEU A 92 -22.02 19.09 13.24
N TYR A 93 -23.04 18.80 12.45
CA TYR A 93 -24.41 19.17 12.71
C TYR A 93 -25.29 17.95 13.04
N ALA A 94 -26.28 18.18 13.90
CA ALA A 94 -27.32 17.23 14.24
C ALA A 94 -28.70 17.82 13.93
N ARG A 95 -29.63 16.97 13.46
CA ARG A 95 -31.07 17.27 13.39
C ARG A 95 -31.83 16.15 14.06
N VAL A 96 -32.86 16.49 14.84
CA VAL A 96 -33.68 15.53 15.60
C VAL A 96 -34.53 14.60 14.71
N SER A 97 -34.68 14.93 13.43
CA SER A 97 -35.30 14.09 12.41
C SER A 97 -34.83 14.55 11.03
N ALA A 98 -35.04 13.72 9.99
CA ALA A 98 -34.81 14.13 8.60
C ALA A 98 -35.99 14.95 8.00
N SER A 99 -36.82 15.56 8.85
CA SER A 99 -37.88 16.48 8.41
C SER A 99 -37.29 17.81 7.92
N ALA A 100 -37.85 18.36 6.84
CA ALA A 100 -37.47 19.70 6.35
C ALA A 100 -37.61 20.80 7.41
N ALA A 101 -38.48 20.62 8.42
CA ALA A 101 -38.68 21.55 9.53
C ALA A 101 -37.75 21.31 10.74
N ALA A 102 -36.90 20.28 10.73
CA ALA A 102 -36.00 19.97 11.85
C ALA A 102 -34.87 20.99 11.95
N VAL A 103 -34.67 21.53 13.16
CA VAL A 103 -33.64 22.52 13.49
C VAL A 103 -32.25 21.88 13.48
N GLU A 104 -31.30 22.54 12.81
CA GLU A 104 -29.88 22.17 12.79
C GLU A 104 -29.18 22.64 14.08
N THR A 105 -28.41 21.78 14.73
CA THR A 105 -27.61 22.10 15.92
C THR A 105 -26.14 21.76 15.67
N ASN A 106 -25.23 22.73 15.81
CA ASN A 106 -23.80 22.47 15.74
C ASN A 106 -23.31 21.82 17.05
N ILE A 107 -22.77 20.60 16.95
CA ILE A 107 -22.28 19.81 18.08
C ILE A 107 -20.85 20.21 18.46
N THR A 108 -19.97 20.40 17.48
CA THR A 108 -18.54 20.66 17.69
C THR A 108 -18.22 22.12 18.07
N ALA A 109 -19.12 23.06 17.82
CA ALA A 109 -19.03 24.44 18.31
C ALA A 109 -18.92 24.52 19.84
N ARG A 110 -19.33 23.48 20.58
CA ARG A 110 -19.16 23.38 22.05
C ARG A 110 -17.69 23.35 22.49
N ILE A 111 -16.77 22.92 21.62
CA ILE A 111 -15.33 22.78 21.91
C ILE A 111 -14.53 24.01 21.46
N HIS A 112 -14.77 24.49 20.24
CA HIS A 112 -13.97 25.57 19.63
C HIS A 112 -14.74 26.88 19.37
N GLY A 113 -16.07 26.88 19.47
CA GLY A 113 -16.94 28.01 19.12
C GLY A 113 -17.38 28.02 17.65
N ASP A 114 -18.52 28.66 17.36
CA ASP A 114 -19.17 28.62 16.02
C ASP A 114 -18.29 29.16 14.87
N ASN A 115 -17.41 30.12 15.16
CA ASN A 115 -16.57 30.80 14.16
C ASN A 115 -15.14 30.25 14.07
N ALA A 116 -14.82 29.16 14.77
CA ALA A 116 -13.48 28.60 14.76
C ALA A 116 -13.25 27.71 13.53
N THR A 117 -12.04 27.78 12.98
CA THR A 117 -11.63 27.07 11.77
C THR A 117 -11.04 25.69 12.08
N TYR A 118 -11.77 24.87 12.83
CA TYR A 118 -11.43 23.45 13.05
C TYR A 118 -11.89 22.60 11.85
N ASP A 119 -11.53 21.31 11.81
CA ASP A 119 -11.95 20.37 10.76
C ASP A 119 -12.50 19.08 11.39
N VAL A 120 -13.47 18.44 10.73
CA VAL A 120 -14.26 17.29 11.20
C VAL A 120 -14.59 16.38 10.03
N LYS A 121 -14.45 15.07 10.17
CA LYS A 121 -14.73 14.05 9.15
C LYS A 121 -14.96 12.67 9.78
N ASN A 122 -15.32 11.68 8.95
CA ASN A 122 -15.40 10.27 9.29
C ASN A 122 -16.45 9.97 10.37
N LEU A 123 -17.71 10.20 10.06
CA LEU A 123 -18.82 9.89 10.98
C LEU A 123 -19.11 8.39 11.02
N GLU A 124 -19.05 7.78 12.21
CA GLU A 124 -19.47 6.39 12.43
C GLU A 124 -20.47 6.29 13.59
N MET A 125 -21.59 5.61 13.35
CA MET A 125 -22.64 5.40 14.34
C MET A 125 -22.41 4.09 15.11
N SER A 126 -22.62 4.11 16.42
CA SER A 126 -22.52 2.91 17.27
C SER A 126 -23.56 1.85 16.88
N PRO A 127 -23.29 0.55 17.15
CA PRO A 127 -24.22 -0.51 16.80
C PRO A 127 -25.66 -0.35 17.37
N ASP A 128 -25.80 0.32 18.51
CA ASP A 128 -27.09 0.62 19.16
C ASP A 128 -27.74 1.95 18.73
N GLY A 129 -27.06 2.75 17.89
CA GLY A 129 -27.56 4.04 17.41
C GLY A 129 -27.55 5.18 18.45
N THR A 130 -26.78 5.05 19.54
CA THR A 130 -26.80 6.02 20.67
C THR A 130 -25.51 6.84 20.83
N ARG A 131 -24.42 6.48 20.15
CA ARG A 131 -23.12 7.13 20.22
C ARG A 131 -22.54 7.33 18.82
N LEU A 132 -21.87 8.46 18.60
CA LEU A 132 -21.32 8.86 17.31
C LEU A 132 -19.83 9.13 17.44
N LEU A 133 -19.00 8.39 16.69
CA LEU A 133 -17.59 8.67 16.51
C LEU A 133 -17.36 9.66 15.38
N PHE A 134 -16.31 10.47 15.52
CA PHE A 134 -15.78 11.29 14.44
C PHE A 134 -14.32 11.67 14.70
N ALA A 135 -13.57 11.98 13.64
CA ALA A 135 -12.27 12.59 13.75
C ALA A 135 -12.42 14.12 13.75
N MET A 136 -11.71 14.81 14.65
CA MET A 136 -11.65 16.29 14.68
C MET A 136 -10.22 16.80 14.83
N HIS A 137 -9.88 17.79 14.03
CA HIS A 137 -8.63 18.54 14.06
C HIS A 137 -8.85 19.93 14.67
N PRO A 138 -8.03 20.38 15.64
CA PRO A 138 -8.17 21.72 16.21
C PRO A 138 -7.85 22.82 15.17
N PRO A 139 -8.25 24.09 15.39
CA PRO A 139 -7.84 25.19 14.53
C PRO A 139 -6.33 25.42 14.60
N GLU A 140 -5.69 25.60 13.45
CA GLU A 140 -4.25 25.90 13.40
C GLU A 140 -3.94 27.36 13.75
N ALA A 141 -2.94 27.54 14.62
CA ALA A 141 -2.47 28.87 15.01
C ALA A 141 -1.53 29.51 13.96
N ASN A 142 -0.82 28.68 13.20
CA ASN A 142 0.05 29.10 12.10
C ASN A 142 -0.03 28.07 10.95
N PRO A 143 -0.72 28.38 9.84
CA PRO A 143 -0.82 27.46 8.70
C PRO A 143 0.52 27.06 8.05
N ASN A 144 1.60 27.83 8.27
CA ASN A 144 2.94 27.52 7.76
C ASN A 144 3.83 26.74 8.77
N ASN A 145 3.25 26.32 9.90
CA ASN A 145 3.90 25.45 10.89
C ASN A 145 2.77 24.79 11.70
N PRO A 146 2.07 23.80 11.12
CA PRO A 146 0.97 23.13 11.80
C PRO A 146 1.44 22.44 13.09
N THR A 147 0.57 22.40 14.08
CA THR A 147 0.82 21.84 15.42
C THR A 147 -0.39 21.09 15.99
N GLY A 148 -1.51 21.11 15.28
CA GLY A 148 -2.68 20.31 15.56
C GLY A 148 -2.52 18.89 15.05
N PHE A 149 -3.29 17.99 15.66
CA PHE A 149 -3.35 16.59 15.27
C PHE A 149 -4.81 16.15 15.23
N TRP A 150 -5.13 15.21 14.35
CA TRP A 150 -6.44 14.58 14.31
C TRP A 150 -6.63 13.73 15.56
N SER A 151 -7.77 13.85 16.22
CA SER A 151 -8.14 13.04 17.37
C SER A 151 -9.54 12.46 17.18
N ILE A 152 -9.76 11.25 17.70
CA ILE A 152 -11.10 10.65 17.75
C ILE A 152 -11.92 11.23 18.89
N TRP A 153 -13.17 11.60 18.59
CA TRP A 153 -14.17 12.09 19.53
C TRP A 153 -15.41 11.21 19.50
N GLU A 154 -16.09 11.11 20.63
CA GLU A 154 -17.37 10.41 20.81
C GLU A 154 -18.41 11.41 21.32
N TYR A 155 -19.55 11.50 20.63
CA TYR A 155 -20.75 12.18 21.10
C TYR A 155 -21.79 11.15 21.54
N ASN A 156 -22.14 11.16 22.84
CA ASN A 156 -23.17 10.31 23.41
C ASN A 156 -24.52 11.06 23.40
N MET A 157 -25.47 10.51 22.64
CA MET A 157 -26.75 11.16 22.35
C MET A 157 -27.75 11.06 23.51
N ILE A 158 -27.54 10.14 24.46
CA ILE A 158 -28.39 9.93 25.64
C ILE A 158 -27.99 10.88 26.77
N THR A 159 -26.69 11.14 26.94
CA THR A 159 -26.16 12.01 28.00
C THR A 159 -25.85 13.44 27.54
N ASP A 160 -25.97 13.72 26.23
CA ASP A 160 -25.58 14.99 25.59
C ASP A 160 -24.10 15.35 25.83
N ALA A 161 -23.27 14.32 26.03
CA ALA A 161 -21.85 14.44 26.36
C ALA A 161 -20.97 14.30 25.11
N LEU A 162 -19.91 15.11 25.03
CA LEU A 162 -18.91 15.06 23.97
C LEU A 162 -17.53 14.88 24.62
N ARG A 163 -16.78 13.84 24.22
CA ARG A 163 -15.44 13.53 24.76
C ARG A 163 -14.43 13.21 23.67
N LYS A 164 -13.14 13.47 23.94
CA LYS A 164 -12.03 12.85 23.19
C LYS A 164 -11.87 11.41 23.68
N VAL A 165 -11.70 10.46 22.76
CA VAL A 165 -11.64 9.02 23.06
C VAL A 165 -10.24 8.62 23.53
N ILE A 166 -9.24 8.80 22.67
CA ILE A 166 -7.83 8.51 23.00
C ILE A 166 -7.26 9.73 23.75
N ALA A 167 -7.48 9.77 25.06
CA ALA A 167 -7.16 10.91 25.92
C ALA A 167 -6.20 10.58 27.09
N ASP A 168 -5.69 9.35 27.16
CA ASP A 168 -4.81 8.92 28.25
C ASP A 168 -3.38 9.47 28.10
N ASP A 169 -2.87 10.09 29.17
CA ASP A 169 -1.55 10.71 29.22
C ASP A 169 -0.40 9.75 28.88
N PHE A 170 -0.50 8.45 29.22
CA PHE A 170 0.53 7.45 28.87
C PHE A 170 0.57 7.19 27.37
N ILE A 171 -0.60 7.02 26.73
CA ILE A 171 -0.69 6.81 25.28
C ILE A 171 -0.20 8.05 24.53
N LEU A 172 -0.60 9.25 24.99
CA LEU A 172 -0.15 10.51 24.43
C LEU A 172 1.35 10.76 24.68
N SER A 173 1.92 10.29 25.79
CA SER A 173 3.36 10.39 26.07
C SER A 173 4.24 9.60 25.09
N LYS A 174 3.68 8.59 24.40
CA LYS A 174 4.38 7.91 23.29
C LYS A 174 4.53 8.83 22.07
N GLY A 175 3.84 9.96 22.00
CA GLY A 175 3.94 10.97 20.94
C GLY A 175 2.58 11.40 20.40
N ASP A 176 2.52 12.62 19.89
CA ASP A 176 1.38 13.10 19.11
C ASP A 176 1.31 12.39 17.76
N ALA A 177 0.08 12.24 17.24
CA ALA A 177 -0.20 11.55 16.00
C ALA A 177 -1.59 11.92 15.49
N HIS A 178 -1.79 11.82 14.18
CA HIS A 178 -3.11 11.89 13.57
C HIS A 178 -3.83 10.55 13.74
N ASP A 179 -4.93 10.55 14.50
CA ASP A 179 -5.88 9.44 14.66
C ASP A 179 -7.19 9.80 13.93
N PHE A 180 -7.62 8.99 12.96
CA PHE A 180 -8.79 9.24 12.09
C PHE A 180 -9.39 7.92 11.55
N ASP A 181 -10.47 7.98 10.75
CA ASP A 181 -11.19 6.80 10.22
C ASP A 181 -11.45 5.72 11.30
N ALA A 182 -12.22 6.06 12.34
CA ALA A 182 -12.50 5.16 13.48
C ALA A 182 -13.83 4.42 13.33
N SER A 183 -13.80 3.10 13.57
CA SER A 183 -14.99 2.23 13.55
C SER A 183 -15.16 1.44 14.85
N TYR A 184 -16.40 1.31 15.33
CA TYR A 184 -16.72 0.59 16.57
C TYR A 184 -16.48 -0.92 16.45
N LEU A 185 -15.68 -1.46 17.38
CA LEU A 185 -15.57 -2.89 17.65
C LEU A 185 -16.53 -3.29 18.78
N PRO A 186 -17.03 -4.54 18.81
CA PRO A 186 -17.84 -5.02 19.92
C PRO A 186 -16.98 -5.23 21.18
N LEU A 187 -17.57 -4.94 22.35
CA LEU A 187 -16.94 -5.19 23.65
C LEU A 187 -17.16 -6.64 24.12
N PRO A 188 -16.20 -7.24 24.85
CA PRO A 188 -16.38 -8.56 25.47
C PRO A 188 -17.57 -8.64 26.46
N ASP A 189 -17.87 -7.54 27.19
CA ASP A 189 -19.15 -7.40 27.90
C ASP A 189 -20.08 -6.42 27.15
N PRO A 190 -21.09 -6.92 26.40
CA PRO A 190 -22.03 -6.08 25.65
C PRO A 190 -22.97 -5.26 26.56
N ASN A 191 -22.93 -5.45 27.89
CA ASN A 191 -23.71 -4.66 28.85
C ASN A 191 -22.93 -3.44 29.37
N ASN A 192 -21.62 -3.33 29.09
CA ASN A 192 -20.83 -2.18 29.52
C ASN A 192 -21.10 -0.97 28.62
N SER A 193 -21.92 -0.04 29.13
CA SER A 193 -22.31 1.20 28.43
C SER A 193 -21.34 2.37 28.65
N THR A 194 -20.25 2.17 29.41
CA THR A 194 -19.27 3.23 29.72
C THR A 194 -17.95 3.12 28.95
N GLU A 195 -17.59 1.93 28.49
CA GLU A 195 -16.38 1.66 27.71
C GLU A 195 -16.66 1.66 26.20
N LEU A 196 -15.59 1.58 25.39
CA LEU A 196 -15.63 1.31 23.96
C LEU A 196 -14.38 0.55 23.51
N ALA A 197 -14.53 -0.20 22.43
CA ALA A 197 -13.44 -0.66 21.60
C ALA A 197 -13.63 -0.09 20.18
N ILE A 198 -12.53 0.30 19.53
CA ILE A 198 -12.51 0.81 18.16
C ILE A 198 -11.32 0.27 17.38
N VAL A 199 -11.47 0.12 16.07
CA VAL A 199 -10.36 0.17 15.12
C VAL A 199 -10.20 1.61 14.64
N VAL A 200 -8.97 2.08 14.46
CA VAL A 200 -8.65 3.45 14.05
C VAL A 200 -7.43 3.48 13.13
N SER A 201 -7.45 4.33 12.10
CA SER A 201 -6.27 4.61 11.28
C SER A 201 -5.39 5.64 11.99
N SER A 202 -4.13 5.30 12.24
CA SER A 202 -3.24 6.12 13.06
C SER A 202 -1.80 6.14 12.58
N THR A 203 -1.15 7.29 12.73
CA THR A 203 0.27 7.52 12.43
C THR A 203 1.21 7.18 13.60
N ARG A 204 0.67 6.65 14.71
CA ARG A 204 1.43 6.29 15.93
C ARG A 204 2.46 5.20 15.73
N GLN A 205 2.14 4.21 14.89
CA GLN A 205 2.94 3.01 14.60
C GLN A 205 3.54 2.38 15.87
N SER A 206 2.71 2.19 16.90
CA SER A 206 3.17 1.92 18.26
C SER A 206 4.01 0.66 18.40
N THR A 207 3.68 -0.40 17.65
CA THR A 207 4.43 -1.67 17.69
C THR A 207 5.70 -1.58 16.86
N ASN A 208 5.68 -0.97 15.66
CA ASN A 208 6.90 -0.73 14.85
C ASN A 208 7.96 0.02 15.66
N ARG A 209 7.52 1.01 16.44
CA ARG A 209 8.37 1.85 17.30
C ARG A 209 9.01 1.15 18.48
N THR A 210 8.37 0.10 19.00
CA THR A 210 8.94 -0.79 20.02
C THR A 210 9.94 -1.74 19.36
N LEU A 211 9.54 -2.40 18.27
CA LEU A 211 10.40 -3.32 17.50
C LEU A 211 11.70 -2.68 17.02
N LEU A 212 11.69 -1.40 16.63
CA LEU A 212 12.92 -0.66 16.30
C LEU A 212 13.89 -0.59 17.49
N VAL A 213 13.39 -0.33 18.70
CA VAL A 213 14.24 -0.27 19.92
C VAL A 213 14.78 -1.64 20.27
N ASP A 214 13.95 -2.69 20.17
CA ASP A 214 14.36 -4.07 20.42
C ASP A 214 15.39 -4.55 19.36
N GLU A 215 15.30 -4.06 18.12
CA GLU A 215 16.30 -4.22 17.05
C GLU A 215 17.59 -3.38 17.23
N LEU A 216 17.77 -2.70 18.38
CA LEU A 216 18.88 -1.79 18.72
C LEU A 216 18.94 -0.48 17.90
N LYS A 217 17.80 0.00 17.37
CA LYS A 217 17.66 1.25 16.61
C LYS A 217 16.95 2.32 17.44
N SER A 218 16.92 3.55 16.92
CA SER A 218 16.11 4.64 17.51
C SER A 218 14.62 4.42 17.23
N SER A 219 13.74 4.83 18.15
CA SER A 219 12.28 4.72 17.98
C SER A 219 11.73 5.87 17.12
N TYR A 220 11.04 5.57 16.03
CA TYR A 220 10.37 6.56 15.16
C TYR A 220 9.19 5.96 14.37
N SER A 221 8.22 6.79 14.00
CA SER A 221 7.22 6.42 12.99
C SER A 221 7.84 6.54 11.60
N GLY A 222 7.58 5.57 10.72
CA GLY A 222 8.01 5.58 9.33
C GLY A 222 7.20 6.53 8.45
N MET A 223 7.86 7.18 7.50
CA MET A 223 7.20 7.86 6.38
C MET A 223 6.56 6.86 5.41
N GLU A 224 5.52 7.29 4.68
CA GLU A 224 4.97 6.50 3.58
C GLU A 224 5.92 6.45 2.37
N GLU A 225 5.78 5.43 1.52
CA GLU A 225 6.80 5.06 0.54
C GLU A 225 7.19 6.15 -0.47
N ASP A 226 6.31 7.07 -0.87
CA ASP A 226 6.66 8.13 -1.83
C ASP A 226 7.39 9.32 -1.19
N THR A 227 7.03 9.69 0.04
CA THR A 227 7.84 10.62 0.85
C THR A 227 9.21 9.98 1.12
N ALA A 228 9.22 8.71 1.56
CA ALA A 228 10.44 7.95 1.82
C ALA A 228 11.36 7.82 0.58
N ARG A 229 10.82 7.77 -0.64
CA ARG A 229 11.64 7.78 -1.88
C ARG A 229 12.16 9.15 -2.26
N SER A 230 11.47 10.21 -1.86
CA SER A 230 11.67 11.54 -2.42
C SER A 230 12.57 12.43 -1.57
N GLU A 231 12.54 12.31 -0.23
CA GLU A 231 13.47 12.96 0.72
C GLU A 231 13.86 14.40 0.34
N ARG A 232 12.85 15.18 -0.07
CA ARG A 232 13.04 16.54 -0.57
C ARG A 232 12.44 17.53 0.40
N ASP A 233 13.22 17.88 1.43
CA ASP A 233 13.21 19.18 2.12
C ASP A 233 11.78 19.73 2.25
N LEU A 234 10.88 18.88 2.77
CA LEU A 234 9.47 19.21 2.86
C LEU A 234 9.37 20.27 3.95
N THR A 235 8.98 21.48 3.54
CA THR A 235 8.83 22.64 4.43
C THR A 235 7.89 22.39 5.61
N ASP A 236 7.07 21.36 5.49
CA ASP A 236 5.99 20.97 6.40
C ASP A 236 6.20 19.56 6.98
N GLY A 237 7.37 18.95 6.81
CA GLY A 237 7.72 17.60 7.30
C GLY A 237 7.27 16.45 6.39
N GLY A 238 7.75 15.24 6.68
CA GLY A 238 7.43 14.03 5.94
C GLY A 238 6.05 13.44 6.26
N ARG A 239 5.35 12.95 5.23
CA ARG A 239 4.10 12.20 5.43
C ARG A 239 4.40 10.88 6.15
N LEU A 240 3.97 10.74 7.40
CA LEU A 240 3.97 9.48 8.13
C LEU A 240 2.99 8.46 7.51
N ALA A 241 3.42 7.20 7.42
CA ALA A 241 2.56 6.07 7.11
C ALA A 241 1.47 5.91 8.19
N ALA A 242 0.27 5.52 7.76
CA ALA A 242 -0.90 5.37 8.63
C ALA A 242 -1.30 3.90 8.63
N SER A 243 -1.41 3.32 9.82
CA SER A 243 -1.76 1.91 9.99
C SER A 243 -2.94 1.73 10.93
N LEU A 244 -3.66 0.63 10.79
CA LEU A 244 -4.77 0.31 11.67
C LEU A 244 -4.23 -0.06 13.06
N HIS A 245 -4.89 0.49 14.08
CA HIS A 245 -4.69 0.15 15.48
C HIS A 245 -6.04 -0.19 16.11
N VAL A 246 -6.04 -1.12 17.07
CA VAL A 246 -7.17 -1.32 17.98
C VAL A 246 -6.94 -0.50 19.24
N TYR A 247 -7.96 0.23 19.68
CA TYR A 247 -8.03 0.87 20.99
C TYR A 247 -9.21 0.32 21.79
N ASP A 248 -8.96 -0.21 22.99
CA ASP A 248 -9.98 -0.85 23.85
C ASP A 248 -9.88 -0.32 25.29
N GLU A 249 -10.94 0.34 25.76
CA GLU A 249 -11.00 0.90 27.12
C GLU A 249 -11.19 -0.17 28.21
N SER A 250 -11.67 -1.36 27.87
CA SER A 250 -11.91 -2.47 28.80
C SER A 250 -10.62 -3.17 29.25
N ILE A 251 -9.53 -3.03 28.48
CA ILE A 251 -8.21 -3.52 28.86
C ILE A 251 -7.71 -2.76 30.10
N ALA A 252 -7.33 -3.50 31.13
CA ALA A 252 -6.99 -2.95 32.44
C ALA A 252 -5.62 -2.28 32.48
N ASP A 253 -4.63 -2.78 31.73
CA ASP A 253 -3.33 -2.12 31.58
C ASP A 253 -3.39 -1.09 30.44
N VAL A 254 -3.17 0.18 30.79
CA VAL A 254 -3.15 1.30 29.85
C VAL A 254 -2.08 1.12 28.76
N ALA A 255 -1.01 0.37 29.04
CA ALA A 255 0.04 0.12 28.05
C ALA A 255 -0.44 -0.74 26.87
N ASP A 256 -1.38 -1.64 27.13
CA ASP A 256 -1.91 -2.63 26.18
C ASP A 256 -3.22 -2.18 25.52
N ARG A 257 -3.84 -1.10 26.03
CA ARG A 257 -5.07 -0.50 25.47
C ARG A 257 -4.98 -0.09 24.01
N MET A 258 -3.78 0.12 23.45
CA MET A 258 -3.60 0.49 22.05
C MET A 258 -2.55 -0.37 21.36
N ARG A 259 -2.99 -1.19 20.39
CA ARG A 259 -2.17 -2.15 19.65
C ARG A 259 -2.26 -1.90 18.15
N GLN A 260 -1.11 -1.78 17.48
CA GLN A 260 -1.04 -1.74 16.02
C GLN A 260 -1.37 -3.12 15.44
N ILE A 261 -2.21 -3.18 14.40
CA ILE A 261 -2.61 -4.44 13.75
C ILE A 261 -2.24 -4.53 12.27
N THR A 262 -1.92 -3.42 11.58
CA THR A 262 -1.34 -3.47 10.23
C THR A 262 0.06 -2.85 10.16
N PHE A 263 0.91 -3.37 9.27
CA PHE A 263 2.34 -3.04 9.18
C PHE A 263 2.80 -2.69 7.76
N ASN A 264 1.86 -2.30 6.89
CA ASN A 264 2.15 -1.74 5.57
C ASN A 264 3.10 -0.53 5.67
N GLN A 265 3.85 -0.25 4.60
CA GLN A 265 4.77 0.90 4.53
C GLN A 265 4.14 2.15 3.92
N SER A 266 2.84 2.11 3.60
CA SER A 266 2.06 3.23 3.07
C SER A 266 0.81 3.48 3.94
N HIS A 267 -0.38 3.69 3.37
CA HIS A 267 -1.60 4.00 4.14
C HIS A 267 -2.60 2.85 4.16
N ASP A 268 -3.05 2.47 5.36
CA ASP A 268 -4.20 1.61 5.60
C ASP A 268 -5.30 2.46 6.26
N ILE A 269 -6.43 2.64 5.56
CA ILE A 269 -7.47 3.66 5.84
C ILE A 269 -8.90 3.17 5.57
N ASP A 270 -9.90 3.95 5.98
CA ASP A 270 -11.35 3.67 5.81
C ASP A 270 -11.78 2.25 6.26
N PRO A 271 -11.60 1.87 7.55
CA PRO A 271 -11.91 0.53 8.04
C PRO A 271 -13.41 0.37 8.36
N LEU A 272 -14.02 -0.68 7.82
CA LEU A 272 -15.38 -1.14 8.10
C LEU A 272 -15.32 -2.46 8.89
N VAL A 273 -15.98 -2.51 10.05
CA VAL A 273 -16.15 -3.76 10.81
C VAL A 273 -17.34 -4.54 10.25
N LEU A 274 -17.08 -5.77 9.82
CA LEU A 274 -18.09 -6.70 9.31
C LEU A 274 -18.90 -7.33 10.46
N PRO A 275 -20.10 -7.89 10.18
CA PRO A 275 -20.86 -8.69 11.15
C PRO A 275 -20.06 -9.83 11.80
N THR A 276 -19.08 -10.41 11.09
CA THR A 276 -18.16 -11.44 11.57
C THR A 276 -17.11 -10.95 12.58
N GLY A 277 -17.06 -9.65 12.86
CA GLY A 277 -16.01 -9.02 13.67
C GLY A 277 -14.69 -8.78 12.92
N GLU A 278 -14.53 -9.33 11.72
CA GLU A 278 -13.43 -9.03 10.80
C GLU A 278 -13.53 -7.57 10.30
N ILE A 279 -12.41 -6.98 9.91
CA ILE A 279 -12.28 -5.59 9.47
C ILE A 279 -11.89 -5.58 7.99
N ILE A 280 -12.69 -4.93 7.15
CA ILE A 280 -12.33 -4.59 5.76
C ILE A 280 -11.76 -3.17 5.73
N TYR A 281 -10.70 -2.92 4.96
CA TYR A 281 -10.07 -1.60 4.86
C TYR A 281 -9.44 -1.35 3.50
N ASN A 282 -9.26 -0.08 3.14
CA ASN A 282 -8.53 0.34 1.95
C ASN A 282 -7.02 0.42 2.26
N ARG A 283 -6.23 -0.39 1.56
CA ARG A 283 -4.76 -0.46 1.69
C ARG A 283 -4.07 0.09 0.46
N TRP A 284 -3.18 1.04 0.65
CA TRP A 284 -2.29 1.55 -0.39
C TRP A 284 -1.07 0.64 -0.54
N ASP A 285 -1.02 -0.17 -1.60
CA ASP A 285 0.18 -0.90 -2.01
C ASP A 285 0.97 -0.04 -3.01
N ASN A 286 1.96 0.68 -2.47
CA ASN A 286 2.78 1.62 -3.23
C ASN A 286 4.17 1.07 -3.60
N ILE A 287 4.34 -0.25 -3.66
CA ILE A 287 5.67 -0.85 -3.68
C ILE A 287 6.30 -0.93 -5.09
N ASN A 288 7.45 -0.27 -5.26
CA ASN A 288 8.26 -0.25 -6.50
C ASN A 288 7.49 0.27 -7.74
N ASN A 289 6.87 -0.64 -8.51
CA ASN A 289 6.11 -0.34 -9.72
C ASN A 289 4.59 -0.50 -9.49
N ARG A 290 4.18 -0.86 -8.27
CA ARG A 290 2.78 -0.86 -7.84
C ARG A 290 2.48 0.46 -7.17
N ASN A 291 1.31 1.00 -7.47
CA ASN A 291 0.75 2.15 -6.81
C ASN A 291 -0.78 2.03 -6.92
N ALA A 292 -1.41 1.36 -5.95
CA ALA A 292 -2.84 1.03 -5.98
C ALA A 292 -3.48 0.96 -4.58
N TYR A 293 -4.77 1.26 -4.48
CA TYR A 293 -5.62 1.05 -3.31
C TYR A 293 -6.48 -0.19 -3.49
N SER A 294 -6.19 -1.24 -2.72
CA SER A 294 -6.92 -2.52 -2.73
C SER A 294 -7.69 -2.69 -1.42
N LEU A 295 -8.81 -3.43 -1.46
CA LEU A 295 -9.50 -3.83 -0.23
C LEU A 295 -8.82 -5.05 0.36
N TYR A 296 -8.47 -4.95 1.64
CA TYR A 296 -7.93 -6.04 2.45
C TYR A 296 -8.87 -6.34 3.61
N ARG A 297 -8.78 -7.57 4.13
CA ARG A 297 -9.39 -8.01 5.39
C ARG A 297 -8.31 -8.21 6.45
N ILE A 298 -8.66 -8.02 7.71
CA ILE A 298 -7.86 -8.40 8.88
C ILE A 298 -8.79 -8.64 10.09
N THR A 299 -8.39 -9.46 11.05
CA THR A 299 -9.08 -9.58 12.34
C THR A 299 -8.62 -8.51 13.35
N PRO A 300 -9.37 -8.25 14.45
CA PRO A 300 -8.94 -7.36 15.52
C PRO A 300 -7.65 -7.79 16.25
N ASP A 301 -7.27 -9.06 16.19
CA ASP A 301 -5.98 -9.55 16.74
C ASP A 301 -4.78 -9.36 15.78
N GLY A 302 -5.02 -8.97 14.52
CA GLY A 302 -4.00 -8.70 13.51
C GLY A 302 -3.64 -9.90 12.62
N THR A 303 -4.35 -11.02 12.77
CA THR A 303 -4.23 -12.19 11.88
C THR A 303 -5.09 -12.04 10.61
N ARG A 304 -4.92 -12.95 9.65
CA ARG A 304 -5.71 -13.03 8.42
C ARG A 304 -5.69 -11.74 7.59
N ASN A 305 -4.51 -11.14 7.45
CA ASN A 305 -4.28 -9.99 6.58
C ASN A 305 -4.32 -10.43 5.10
N GLU A 306 -5.53 -10.49 4.55
CA GLU A 306 -5.88 -11.13 3.28
C GLU A 306 -6.32 -10.09 2.23
N LEU A 307 -5.85 -10.21 0.98
CA LEU A 307 -6.38 -9.42 -0.12
C LEU A 307 -7.82 -9.87 -0.44
N MET A 308 -8.76 -8.92 -0.44
CA MET A 308 -10.17 -9.17 -0.75
C MET A 308 -10.58 -8.72 -2.14
N TYR A 309 -10.12 -7.54 -2.59
CA TYR A 309 -10.51 -7.03 -3.91
C TYR A 309 -9.53 -5.98 -4.48
N GLY A 310 -9.23 -6.09 -5.78
CA GLY A 310 -8.80 -4.97 -6.61
C GLY A 310 -7.30 -4.73 -6.72
N TYR A 311 -6.46 -5.77 -6.74
CA TYR A 311 -4.99 -5.62 -6.81
C TYR A 311 -4.44 -5.49 -8.25
N HIS A 312 -5.21 -5.91 -9.28
CA HIS A 312 -4.81 -5.75 -10.68
C HIS A 312 -5.78 -4.92 -11.52
N SER A 313 -7.04 -4.79 -11.10
CA SER A 313 -8.09 -4.12 -11.85
C SER A 313 -9.13 -3.43 -10.95
N HIS A 314 -9.12 -2.11 -11.01
CA HIS A 314 -10.11 -1.26 -10.36
C HIS A 314 -11.27 -0.94 -11.31
N ALA A 315 -12.39 -0.48 -10.77
CA ALA A 315 -13.52 -0.04 -11.58
C ALA A 315 -13.29 1.38 -12.14
N SER A 316 -12.79 1.51 -13.36
CA SER A 316 -12.82 2.79 -14.07
C SER A 316 -14.25 3.14 -14.48
N SER A 317 -14.81 4.23 -13.92
CA SER A 317 -16.04 4.85 -14.46
C SER A 317 -15.73 5.71 -15.70
N GLY A 318 -14.45 6.08 -15.89
CA GLY A 318 -13.87 6.35 -17.19
C GLY A 318 -12.57 7.16 -17.14
N SER A 319 -12.21 7.67 -18.32
CA SER A 319 -10.82 7.82 -18.77
C SER A 319 -10.05 6.49 -18.79
N ALA A 320 -9.18 6.31 -19.78
CA ALA A 320 -8.41 5.07 -19.94
C ALA A 320 -7.20 5.06 -19.00
N GLY A 321 -7.43 4.76 -17.72
CA GLY A 321 -6.38 4.64 -16.71
C GLY A 321 -6.76 5.01 -15.27
N GLY A 322 -7.98 5.51 -15.03
CA GLY A 322 -8.42 5.91 -13.68
C GLY A 322 -8.65 4.73 -12.73
N GLU A 323 -8.09 4.83 -11.53
CA GLU A 323 -8.32 3.93 -10.40
C GLU A 323 -9.63 4.28 -9.69
N GLY A 324 -10.57 3.33 -9.63
CA GLY A 324 -11.82 3.47 -8.88
C GLY A 324 -11.76 2.77 -7.53
N ILE A 325 -11.82 3.55 -6.46
CA ILE A 325 -11.71 3.11 -5.06
C ILE A 325 -13.10 3.22 -4.42
N VAL A 326 -13.49 2.23 -3.61
CA VAL A 326 -14.75 2.26 -2.86
C VAL A 326 -14.50 2.82 -1.48
N THR A 327 -15.20 3.88 -1.12
CA THR A 327 -15.15 4.51 0.21
C THR A 327 -16.55 4.65 0.81
N ASP A 328 -16.64 5.04 2.09
CA ASP A 328 -17.92 5.19 2.82
C ASP A 328 -18.75 3.89 2.84
N MET A 329 -18.03 2.78 3.03
CA MET A 329 -18.55 1.41 2.90
C MET A 329 -19.53 1.04 4.01
N GLN A 330 -20.49 0.17 3.68
CA GLN A 330 -21.35 -0.52 4.64
C GLN A 330 -21.78 -1.90 4.10
N VAL A 331 -22.00 -2.86 4.99
CA VAL A 331 -22.52 -4.18 4.61
C VAL A 331 -24.03 -4.08 4.33
N VAL A 332 -24.48 -4.69 3.23
CA VAL A 332 -25.90 -4.82 2.87
C VAL A 332 -26.28 -6.30 2.66
N GLU A 333 -27.53 -6.55 2.25
CA GLU A 333 -28.05 -7.91 2.07
C GLU A 333 -27.18 -8.78 1.15
N ASN A 334 -27.03 -10.05 1.51
CA ASN A 334 -26.21 -11.06 0.83
C ASN A 334 -24.69 -10.79 0.85
N GLY A 335 -24.16 -10.08 1.86
CA GLY A 335 -22.71 -9.90 2.07
C GLY A 335 -22.06 -8.80 1.22
N LEU A 336 -22.82 -8.21 0.29
CA LEU A 336 -22.32 -7.14 -0.58
C LEU A 336 -21.95 -5.89 0.22
N LEU A 337 -20.93 -5.16 -0.25
CA LEU A 337 -20.57 -3.84 0.26
C LEU A 337 -21.25 -2.74 -0.57
N LEU A 338 -22.03 -1.87 0.07
CA LEU A 338 -22.55 -0.63 -0.52
C LEU A 338 -21.60 0.53 -0.19
N GLY A 339 -21.20 1.33 -1.17
CA GLY A 339 -20.34 2.49 -0.96
C GLY A 339 -20.28 3.46 -2.13
N ILE A 340 -19.38 4.43 -2.04
CA ILE A 340 -19.09 5.43 -3.07
C ILE A 340 -17.84 5.01 -3.85
N LEU A 341 -17.99 4.69 -5.13
CA LEU A 341 -16.87 4.57 -6.06
C LEU A 341 -16.37 5.96 -6.44
N ARG A 342 -15.10 6.27 -6.17
CA ARG A 342 -14.44 7.57 -6.44
C ARG A 342 -13.06 7.38 -7.07
N GLU A 343 -12.49 8.45 -7.63
CA GLU A 343 -11.06 8.49 -7.95
C GLU A 343 -10.22 8.77 -6.69
N ARG A 344 -8.95 8.34 -6.72
CA ARG A 344 -7.96 8.63 -5.67
C ARG A 344 -7.85 10.11 -5.33
N SER A 345 -7.62 10.94 -6.35
CA SER A 345 -7.47 12.39 -6.20
C SER A 345 -8.70 13.11 -6.75
N LEU A 346 -9.47 13.76 -5.87
CA LEU A 346 -10.68 14.47 -6.27
C LEU A 346 -10.40 15.95 -6.50
N ALA A 347 -10.55 16.41 -7.74
CA ALA A 347 -10.44 17.83 -8.05
C ALA A 347 -11.55 18.65 -7.37
N THR A 348 -11.33 19.94 -7.13
CA THR A 348 -12.25 20.82 -6.38
C THR A 348 -13.66 20.93 -6.98
N ASN A 349 -13.80 20.69 -8.29
CA ASN A 349 -15.07 20.61 -9.01
C ASN A 349 -15.56 19.16 -9.25
N VAL A 350 -14.77 18.14 -8.91
CA VAL A 350 -15.03 16.71 -9.13
C VAL A 350 -14.97 16.00 -7.79
N LEU A 351 -15.90 16.34 -6.90
CA LEU A 351 -15.99 15.76 -5.57
C LEU A 351 -16.97 14.58 -5.55
N GLY A 352 -16.76 13.62 -4.64
CA GLY A 352 -17.55 12.40 -4.56
C GLY A 352 -17.46 11.51 -5.81
N GLY A 353 -18.48 10.68 -6.02
CA GLY A 353 -18.50 9.70 -7.10
C GLY A 353 -19.86 9.02 -7.27
N ALA A 354 -19.86 7.73 -7.60
CA ALA A 354 -21.05 6.93 -7.90
C ALA A 354 -21.39 5.94 -6.78
N ILE A 355 -22.68 5.71 -6.52
CA ILE A 355 -23.10 4.67 -5.57
C ILE A 355 -22.98 3.29 -6.25
N VAL A 356 -22.28 2.37 -5.61
CA VAL A 356 -22.06 1.00 -6.09
C VAL A 356 -22.34 -0.03 -4.99
N LYS A 357 -22.74 -1.23 -5.41
CA LYS A 357 -22.57 -2.46 -4.62
C LYS A 357 -21.37 -3.23 -5.15
N LEU A 358 -20.60 -3.85 -4.25
CA LEU A 358 -19.45 -4.69 -4.55
C LEU A 358 -19.63 -6.09 -3.95
N ASP A 359 -19.37 -7.11 -4.75
CA ASP A 359 -19.27 -8.52 -4.36
C ASP A 359 -17.79 -8.89 -4.10
N ILE A 360 -17.37 -8.90 -2.83
CA ILE A 360 -16.01 -9.29 -2.40
C ILE A 360 -15.87 -10.80 -2.12
N ASP A 361 -16.98 -11.52 -2.00
CA ASP A 361 -17.00 -12.94 -1.68
C ASP A 361 -16.74 -13.78 -2.94
N ASN A 362 -17.35 -13.38 -4.06
CA ASN A 362 -17.26 -14.13 -5.32
C ASN A 362 -16.19 -13.62 -6.29
N TYR A 363 -15.53 -12.48 -6.00
CA TYR A 363 -14.52 -11.86 -6.87
C TYR A 363 -13.27 -11.43 -6.09
N ILE A 364 -12.13 -11.38 -6.78
CA ILE A 364 -10.85 -10.85 -6.28
C ILE A 364 -10.42 -9.59 -7.03
N ASP A 365 -11.02 -9.36 -8.20
CA ASP A 365 -10.72 -8.26 -9.12
C ASP A 365 -11.96 -8.01 -10.00
N ARG A 366 -12.07 -6.84 -10.64
CA ARG A 366 -13.32 -6.34 -11.28
C ARG A 366 -14.06 -7.38 -12.09
N ASP A 367 -13.34 -8.04 -12.99
CA ASP A 367 -13.87 -9.00 -13.95
C ASP A 367 -13.28 -10.41 -13.69
N THR A 368 -12.78 -10.65 -12.47
CA THR A 368 -12.09 -11.90 -12.07
C THR A 368 -12.76 -12.53 -10.85
N PRO A 369 -13.54 -13.60 -11.04
CA PRO A 369 -14.12 -14.37 -9.94
C PRO A 369 -13.04 -15.06 -9.09
N THR A 370 -13.36 -15.40 -7.85
CA THR A 370 -12.55 -16.31 -7.02
C THR A 370 -12.49 -17.70 -7.65
N ALA A 371 -11.43 -18.48 -7.37
CA ALA A 371 -11.25 -19.81 -7.97
C ALA A 371 -12.48 -20.74 -7.79
N GLN A 372 -13.12 -20.71 -6.60
CA GLN A 372 -14.35 -21.46 -6.33
C GLN A 372 -15.56 -21.00 -7.17
N ASN A 373 -15.58 -19.75 -7.63
CA ASN A 373 -16.66 -19.13 -8.42
C ASN A 373 -16.30 -18.97 -9.92
N THR A 374 -15.33 -19.76 -10.40
CA THR A 374 -14.94 -19.77 -11.82
C THR A 374 -16.15 -19.93 -12.75
N GLY A 375 -16.35 -18.96 -13.65
CA GLY A 375 -17.41 -18.97 -14.65
C GLY A 375 -18.52 -17.93 -14.45
N LEU A 376 -18.47 -17.11 -13.40
CA LEU A 376 -19.23 -15.85 -13.36
C LEU A 376 -18.75 -14.90 -14.47
N ILE A 377 -19.69 -14.17 -15.09
CA ILE A 377 -19.47 -13.33 -16.28
C ILE A 377 -19.84 -11.86 -16.10
N ASN A 378 -20.45 -11.52 -14.97
CA ASN A 378 -20.74 -10.14 -14.60
C ASN A 378 -19.51 -9.55 -13.90
N PRO A 379 -19.33 -8.22 -13.88
CA PRO A 379 -18.34 -7.60 -13.01
C PRO A 379 -18.74 -7.75 -11.53
N ALA A 380 -17.76 -7.64 -10.63
CA ALA A 380 -17.95 -7.59 -9.18
C ALA A 380 -18.82 -6.42 -8.68
N PHE A 381 -19.06 -5.42 -9.54
CA PHE A 381 -19.76 -4.18 -9.20
C PHE A 381 -21.13 -4.02 -9.88
N GLU A 382 -22.13 -3.57 -9.11
CA GLU A 382 -23.42 -3.06 -9.60
C GLU A 382 -23.54 -1.56 -9.30
N THR A 383 -23.71 -0.71 -10.32
CA THR A 383 -23.99 0.73 -10.15
C THR A 383 -25.47 0.96 -9.86
N ILE A 384 -25.80 1.72 -8.79
CA ILE A 384 -27.19 1.87 -8.32
C ILE A 384 -27.93 3.03 -9.03
N SER A 385 -27.27 3.89 -9.80
CA SER A 385 -27.91 5.04 -10.46
C SER A 385 -28.33 4.78 -11.91
N ALA A 386 -29.63 4.93 -12.24
CA ALA A 386 -30.16 4.87 -13.62
C ALA A 386 -29.71 6.01 -14.58
N SER A 387 -28.65 6.75 -14.28
CA SER A 387 -28.10 7.84 -15.10
C SER A 387 -26.60 7.93 -14.93
N ASP A 388 -25.90 8.39 -15.98
CA ASP A 388 -24.44 8.46 -16.00
C ASP A 388 -23.87 9.29 -14.84
N VAL A 389 -23.15 8.64 -13.93
CA VAL A 389 -22.32 9.26 -12.90
C VAL A 389 -20.87 8.91 -13.19
N PHE A 390 -20.02 9.93 -13.33
CA PHE A 390 -18.60 9.78 -13.60
C PHE A 390 -17.78 10.26 -12.40
N THR A 391 -16.80 9.43 -12.03
CA THR A 391 -15.79 9.73 -11.00
C THR A 391 -14.71 10.69 -11.51
N ASP A 392 -14.59 10.84 -12.82
CA ASP A 392 -13.65 11.72 -13.51
C ASP A 392 -14.27 13.11 -13.85
N PRO A 393 -13.52 14.06 -14.42
CA PRO A 393 -14.02 15.41 -14.75
C PRO A 393 -15.12 15.53 -15.82
N ARG A 394 -15.66 14.45 -16.39
CA ARG A 394 -16.81 14.52 -17.31
C ARG A 394 -18.07 15.02 -16.59
N LEU A 395 -18.97 15.66 -17.34
CA LEU A 395 -20.26 16.12 -16.79
C LEU A 395 -21.14 14.90 -16.42
N SER A 396 -21.28 14.67 -15.12
CA SER A 396 -22.03 13.54 -14.54
C SER A 396 -23.52 13.86 -14.47
N ARG A 397 -24.31 13.39 -15.44
CA ARG A 397 -25.74 13.69 -15.58
C ARG A 397 -26.55 13.28 -14.35
N GLY A 398 -26.20 12.16 -13.72
CA GLY A 398 -26.79 11.69 -12.47
C GLY A 398 -26.41 12.52 -11.22
N GLY A 399 -25.62 13.59 -11.38
CA GLY A 399 -24.98 14.30 -10.27
C GLY A 399 -23.76 13.55 -9.74
N ARG A 400 -23.32 13.85 -8.51
CA ARG A 400 -22.29 13.09 -7.77
C ARG A 400 -22.68 12.94 -6.31
N PHE A 401 -22.27 11.83 -5.71
CA PHE A 401 -22.57 11.46 -4.33
C PHE A 401 -21.30 11.52 -3.48
N SER A 402 -21.32 12.18 -2.32
CA SER A 402 -20.19 12.20 -1.37
C SER A 402 -20.32 11.17 -0.25
N SER A 403 -21.55 10.79 0.12
CA SER A 403 -21.82 9.78 1.14
C SER A 403 -23.18 9.10 0.92
N VAL A 404 -23.31 7.85 1.37
CA VAL A 404 -24.50 6.99 1.27
C VAL A 404 -24.71 6.17 2.54
N LYS A 405 -25.95 6.11 3.05
CA LYS A 405 -26.37 5.18 4.11
C LYS A 405 -27.71 4.53 3.77
N LEU A 406 -27.80 3.21 3.88
CA LEU A 406 -29.04 2.45 3.71
C LEU A 406 -29.92 2.58 4.95
N LEU A 407 -31.23 2.83 4.77
CA LEU A 407 -32.18 2.89 5.87
C LEU A 407 -32.66 1.49 6.28
N LYS A 408 -32.72 1.21 7.58
CA LYS A 408 -33.16 -0.10 8.13
C LYS A 408 -34.67 -0.20 8.35
N ASP A 409 -35.46 0.40 7.47
CA ASP A 409 -36.92 0.35 7.47
C ASP A 409 -37.51 -0.71 6.51
N GLY A 410 -36.66 -1.46 5.81
CA GLY A 410 -37.05 -2.47 4.83
C GLY A 410 -37.54 -1.90 3.48
N SER A 411 -37.43 -0.58 3.27
CA SER A 411 -37.86 0.07 2.03
C SER A 411 -36.82 0.04 0.91
N GLY A 412 -35.56 -0.28 1.21
CA GLY A 412 -34.44 -0.19 0.26
C GLY A 412 -34.00 1.24 -0.06
N ARG A 413 -34.58 2.25 0.61
CA ARG A 413 -34.22 3.66 0.46
C ARG A 413 -32.90 3.97 1.15
N MET A 414 -32.18 4.95 0.61
CA MET A 414 -30.89 5.43 1.13
C MET A 414 -30.97 6.91 1.48
N LEU A 415 -30.30 7.31 2.55
CA LEU A 415 -29.94 8.70 2.80
C LEU A 415 -28.61 8.98 2.09
N VAL A 416 -28.56 10.04 1.29
CA VAL A 416 -27.37 10.38 0.49
C VAL A 416 -27.01 11.84 0.64
N SER A 417 -25.70 12.13 0.57
CA SER A 417 -25.23 13.49 0.28
C SER A 417 -24.94 13.60 -1.22
N TRP A 418 -25.64 14.49 -1.91
CA TRP A 418 -25.67 14.55 -3.37
C TRP A 418 -25.70 15.99 -3.89
N THR A 419 -24.94 16.24 -4.97
CA THR A 419 -25.03 17.45 -5.78
C THR A 419 -25.62 17.13 -7.15
N PRO A 420 -26.60 17.92 -7.66
CA PRO A 420 -27.02 17.84 -9.05
C PRO A 420 -25.89 18.22 -10.01
N CYS A 421 -26.01 17.81 -11.27
CA CYS A 421 -25.12 18.26 -12.35
C CYS A 421 -25.41 19.74 -12.66
N LEU A 422 -24.46 20.62 -12.37
CA LEU A 422 -24.57 22.06 -12.57
C LEU A 422 -23.50 22.57 -13.54
N THR A 423 -23.89 23.45 -14.46
CA THR A 423 -23.01 24.12 -15.42
C THR A 423 -23.22 25.63 -15.41
N ASN A 424 -22.17 26.37 -15.75
CA ASN A 424 -22.20 27.81 -15.89
C ASN A 424 -22.46 28.17 -17.37
N VAL A 425 -23.63 28.72 -17.66
CA VAL A 425 -24.01 29.16 -19.01
C VAL A 425 -24.22 30.66 -19.01
N SER A 426 -23.26 31.41 -19.58
CA SER A 426 -23.26 32.88 -19.62
C SER A 426 -23.40 33.53 -18.25
N SER A 427 -22.60 33.09 -17.27
CA SER A 427 -22.63 33.54 -15.86
C SER A 427 -23.92 33.20 -15.10
N VAL A 428 -24.69 32.20 -15.57
CA VAL A 428 -25.87 31.68 -14.89
C VAL A 428 -25.71 30.18 -14.65
N ILE A 429 -25.78 29.77 -13.39
CA ILE A 429 -25.78 28.35 -13.01
C ILE A 429 -27.10 27.71 -13.46
N ARG A 430 -27.00 26.58 -14.19
CA ARG A 430 -28.14 25.80 -14.69
C ARG A 430 -27.88 24.30 -14.53
N PRO A 431 -28.92 23.46 -14.44
CA PRO A 431 -28.77 22.02 -14.59
C PRO A 431 -28.14 21.66 -15.95
N CYS A 432 -27.33 20.61 -15.97
CA CYS A 432 -26.72 20.09 -17.20
C CYS A 432 -27.77 19.70 -18.26
N THR A 433 -27.43 19.89 -19.53
CA THR A 433 -28.23 19.48 -20.69
C THR A 433 -27.35 18.73 -21.70
N ASP A 434 -27.94 18.21 -22.79
CA ASP A 434 -27.25 17.38 -23.78
C ASP A 434 -26.10 18.04 -24.57
N SER A 435 -25.81 19.34 -24.36
CA SER A 435 -24.69 20.01 -25.01
C SER A 435 -23.36 19.65 -24.35
N ALA A 436 -22.48 18.96 -25.10
CA ALA A 436 -21.07 18.84 -24.76
C ALA A 436 -20.40 20.23 -24.64
N THR A 437 -19.35 20.31 -23.81
CA THR A 437 -18.56 21.51 -23.49
C THR A 437 -19.35 22.66 -22.87
N LEU A 438 -19.74 22.50 -21.60
CA LEU A 438 -20.11 23.60 -20.70
C LEU A 438 -19.19 23.57 -19.48
N ASP A 439 -18.79 24.74 -18.99
CA ASP A 439 -17.99 24.86 -17.77
C ASP A 439 -18.79 24.31 -16.58
N GLN A 440 -18.25 23.34 -15.85
CA GLN A 440 -18.90 22.81 -14.67
C GLN A 440 -18.97 23.90 -13.59
N ALA A 441 -20.13 24.11 -12.99
CA ALA A 441 -20.29 25.03 -11.87
C ALA A 441 -19.81 24.40 -10.56
N GLU A 442 -19.61 25.25 -9.55
CA GLU A 442 -19.33 24.81 -8.17
C GLU A 442 -20.45 23.87 -7.67
N PRO A 443 -20.11 22.73 -7.03
CA PRO A 443 -21.09 21.78 -6.55
C PRO A 443 -21.88 22.33 -5.36
N ILE A 444 -23.10 21.81 -5.17
CA ILE A 444 -24.02 22.22 -4.10
C ILE A 444 -24.59 20.93 -3.47
N TYR A 445 -23.87 20.39 -2.48
CA TYR A 445 -24.27 19.14 -1.82
C TYR A 445 -25.35 19.39 -0.78
N GLY A 446 -26.49 18.73 -0.97
CA GLY A 446 -27.56 18.62 0.03
C GLY A 446 -27.71 17.19 0.53
N ILE A 447 -28.55 17.00 1.54
CA ILE A 447 -29.00 15.68 2.01
C ILE A 447 -30.32 15.35 1.30
N TRP A 448 -30.38 14.15 0.73
CA TRP A 448 -31.53 13.68 -0.05
C TRP A 448 -31.90 12.26 0.36
N LEU A 449 -33.19 11.94 0.28
CA LEU A 449 -33.69 10.57 0.28
C LEU A 449 -33.62 10.06 -1.16
N PHE A 450 -32.92 8.95 -1.37
CA PHE A 450 -32.74 8.31 -2.66
C PHE A 450 -33.42 6.93 -2.66
N ASP A 451 -34.25 6.68 -3.67
CA ASP A 451 -34.94 5.40 -3.89
C ASP A 451 -34.75 4.95 -5.34
N ASN A 452 -34.39 3.68 -5.52
CA ASN A 452 -34.19 3.02 -6.82
C ASN A 452 -34.91 1.65 -6.85
N THR A 453 -35.94 1.47 -6.02
CA THR A 453 -36.74 0.23 -5.97
C THR A 453 -37.85 0.21 -7.04
N SER A 454 -38.39 1.38 -7.37
CA SER A 454 -39.09 1.60 -8.64
C SER A 454 -38.09 1.81 -9.78
N ASN A 455 -38.45 1.43 -11.01
CA ASN A 455 -37.61 1.60 -12.23
C ASN A 455 -37.30 3.07 -12.63
N GLU A 456 -37.57 4.04 -11.75
CA GLU A 456 -37.23 5.45 -11.87
C GLU A 456 -36.53 5.87 -10.57
N ASN A 457 -35.35 6.50 -10.65
CA ASN A 457 -34.68 7.08 -9.48
C ASN A 457 -35.55 8.18 -8.87
N ILE A 458 -35.96 8.03 -7.62
CA ILE A 458 -36.65 9.09 -6.87
C ILE A 458 -35.64 9.74 -5.91
N ILE A 459 -35.40 11.04 -6.07
CA ILE A 459 -34.49 11.82 -5.23
C ILE A 459 -35.28 12.97 -4.60
N GLN A 460 -35.45 12.96 -3.28
CA GLN A 460 -36.25 13.94 -2.52
C GLN A 460 -35.39 14.76 -1.55
N PRO A 461 -35.52 16.10 -1.49
CA PRO A 461 -34.70 16.94 -0.63
C PRO A 461 -35.10 16.82 0.85
N ILE A 462 -34.11 16.53 1.71
CA ILE A 462 -34.20 16.60 3.18
C ILE A 462 -33.55 17.88 3.71
N LEU A 463 -32.42 18.27 3.12
CA LEU A 463 -31.70 19.51 3.37
C LEU A 463 -31.10 19.98 2.04
N PRO A 464 -31.55 21.10 1.43
CA PRO A 464 -30.89 21.65 0.26
C PRO A 464 -29.46 22.11 0.61
N GLY A 465 -28.53 21.98 -0.33
CA GLY A 465 -27.17 22.48 -0.15
C GLY A 465 -27.06 23.99 -0.30
N ASP A 466 -26.04 24.57 0.32
CA ASP A 466 -25.67 25.99 0.19
C ASP A 466 -24.49 26.15 -0.80
N ALA A 467 -24.45 27.27 -1.52
CA ALA A 467 -23.32 27.61 -2.37
C ALA A 467 -22.04 27.88 -1.53
N GLY A 468 -20.88 27.42 -2.00
CA GLY A 468 -19.63 27.50 -1.25
C GLY A 468 -19.53 26.52 -0.07
N GLN A 469 -20.47 25.58 0.06
CA GLN A 469 -20.48 24.54 1.08
C GLN A 469 -20.71 23.16 0.46
N MET A 470 -20.16 22.13 1.10
CA MET A 470 -20.48 20.75 0.82
C MET A 470 -20.80 19.98 2.10
N ILE A 471 -21.53 18.89 1.95
CA ILE A 471 -21.78 17.90 3.00
C ILE A 471 -20.97 16.66 2.62
N THR A 472 -19.93 16.34 3.40
CA THR A 472 -19.03 15.19 3.09
C THR A 472 -19.58 13.88 3.61
N ASP A 473 -20.06 13.88 4.85
CA ASP A 473 -20.47 12.70 5.59
C ASP A 473 -21.95 12.85 5.99
N VAL A 474 -22.73 11.77 5.92
CA VAL A 474 -24.07 11.70 6.54
C VAL A 474 -24.29 10.35 7.22
N VAL A 475 -24.81 10.36 8.43
CA VAL A 475 -25.21 9.15 9.19
C VAL A 475 -26.58 9.30 9.82
N VAL A 476 -27.23 8.16 10.05
CA VAL A 476 -28.56 8.05 10.66
C VAL A 476 -28.42 7.30 11.98
N ALA A 477 -29.12 7.76 13.01
CA ALA A 477 -29.11 7.14 14.33
C ALA A 477 -30.06 5.93 14.42
N GLU A 478 -29.74 4.88 13.66
CA GLU A 478 -30.46 3.60 13.66
C GLU A 478 -29.61 2.51 14.30
N ALA A 479 -30.25 1.65 15.11
CA ALA A 479 -29.59 0.45 15.62
C ALA A 479 -29.35 -0.54 14.46
N ARG A 480 -28.13 -1.06 14.38
CA ARG A 480 -27.74 -2.14 13.46
C ARG A 480 -27.66 -3.48 14.21
N GLU A 481 -27.29 -4.53 13.48
CA GLU A 481 -27.12 -5.85 14.10
C GLU A 481 -25.87 -5.86 15.00
N ALA A 482 -25.88 -6.70 16.02
CA ALA A 482 -24.73 -6.89 16.88
C ALA A 482 -23.60 -7.55 16.08
N LEU A 483 -22.37 -7.08 16.30
CA LEU A 483 -21.16 -7.61 15.68
C LEU A 483 -20.63 -8.80 16.51
N GLU A 484 -20.07 -9.81 15.86
CA GLU A 484 -19.40 -10.92 16.55
C GLU A 484 -18.09 -10.45 17.21
N VAL A 485 -17.84 -10.90 18.44
CA VAL A 485 -16.59 -10.64 19.16
C VAL A 485 -15.56 -11.67 18.72
N ILE A 486 -14.41 -11.19 18.22
CA ILE A 486 -13.21 -12.00 18.02
C ILE A 486 -12.27 -11.70 19.18
N ASP A 487 -12.19 -12.65 20.13
CA ASP A 487 -11.21 -12.59 21.22
C ASP A 487 -9.81 -12.95 20.69
N PRO A 488 -8.73 -12.25 21.13
CA PRO A 488 -7.37 -12.61 20.74
C PRO A 488 -6.92 -13.92 21.39
N GLU A 489 -6.34 -14.82 20.60
CA GLU A 489 -5.81 -16.09 21.08
C GLU A 489 -4.54 -15.92 21.95
N PRO A 490 -4.31 -16.76 22.98
CA PRO A 490 -3.09 -16.69 23.80
C PRO A 490 -1.81 -16.81 22.97
N LEU A 491 -0.76 -16.06 23.32
CA LEU A 491 0.55 -16.03 22.63
C LEU A 491 1.38 -17.33 22.81
N LEU A 492 0.89 -18.44 22.26
CA LEU A 492 1.51 -19.77 22.31
C LEU A 492 2.81 -19.87 21.50
N LEU A 493 2.99 -19.02 20.48
CA LEU A 493 4.19 -19.01 19.63
C LEU A 493 5.25 -17.98 20.05
N ALA A 494 5.06 -17.20 21.12
CA ALA A 494 6.06 -16.20 21.52
C ALA A 494 7.47 -16.82 21.73
N ASP A 495 8.53 -16.05 21.47
CA ASP A 495 9.90 -16.49 21.80
C ASP A 495 10.25 -16.28 23.28
N SER A 496 11.42 -16.78 23.71
CA SER A 496 11.87 -16.68 25.11
C SER A 496 12.05 -15.25 25.64
N MET A 497 12.03 -14.23 24.78
CA MET A 497 12.06 -12.81 25.15
C MET A 497 10.66 -12.17 25.11
N GLY A 498 9.63 -12.92 24.71
CA GLY A 498 8.24 -12.47 24.61
C GLY A 498 7.85 -11.93 23.24
N ASN A 499 8.74 -11.97 22.24
CA ASN A 499 8.40 -11.46 20.91
C ASN A 499 7.41 -12.38 20.21
N GLU A 500 6.43 -11.79 19.52
CA GLU A 500 5.37 -12.49 18.83
C GLU A 500 5.87 -13.18 17.55
N ARG A 501 5.42 -14.42 17.32
CA ARG A 501 5.77 -15.21 16.14
C ARG A 501 4.53 -15.86 15.52
N ALA A 502 4.66 -16.24 14.26
CA ALA A 502 3.66 -16.90 13.43
C ALA A 502 4.28 -18.07 12.66
N VAL A 503 3.49 -18.90 11.99
CA VAL A 503 3.94 -19.97 11.10
C VAL A 503 3.58 -19.62 9.65
N LEU A 504 4.59 -19.61 8.78
CA LEU A 504 4.40 -19.57 7.33
C LEU A 504 4.36 -21.01 6.79
N ASN A 505 3.32 -21.34 6.02
CA ASN A 505 3.16 -22.62 5.31
C ASN A 505 3.05 -22.36 3.79
N ILE A 506 3.92 -22.97 2.99
CA ILE A 506 3.85 -22.94 1.52
C ILE A 506 3.82 -24.37 1.04
N ARG A 507 2.72 -24.80 0.40
CA ARG A 507 2.57 -26.22 0.02
C ARG A 507 3.58 -26.66 -1.03
N SER A 508 3.82 -25.86 -2.07
CA SER A 508 5.05 -25.99 -2.87
C SER A 508 5.41 -24.70 -3.60
N ILE A 509 6.68 -24.33 -3.55
CA ILE A 509 7.28 -23.27 -4.38
C ILE A 509 7.45 -23.66 -5.88
N TYR A 510 7.11 -24.89 -6.26
CA TYR A 510 7.00 -25.35 -7.65
C TYR A 510 5.57 -25.31 -8.19
N ASP A 511 4.58 -25.18 -7.31
CA ASP A 511 3.22 -24.82 -7.71
C ASP A 511 3.22 -23.34 -8.12
N ILE A 512 2.84 -23.08 -9.37
CA ILE A 512 2.63 -21.73 -9.90
C ILE A 512 1.19 -21.67 -10.42
N ASP A 513 0.34 -20.89 -9.76
CA ASP A 513 -1.04 -20.66 -10.18
C ASP A 513 -1.86 -21.98 -10.30
N GLY A 514 -1.68 -22.92 -9.37
CA GLY A 514 -2.33 -24.23 -9.34
C GLY A 514 -1.72 -25.27 -10.29
N ALA A 515 -0.53 -25.00 -10.85
CA ALA A 515 0.14 -25.86 -11.81
C ALA A 515 1.55 -26.29 -11.36
N ASP A 516 1.85 -27.58 -11.48
CA ASP A 516 3.18 -28.15 -11.22
C ASP A 516 4.18 -27.68 -12.31
N THR A 517 5.14 -26.84 -11.91
CA THR A 517 6.24 -26.36 -12.76
C THR A 517 7.58 -27.04 -12.49
N ALA A 518 7.62 -28.06 -11.64
CA ALA A 518 8.83 -28.83 -11.37
C ALA A 518 9.29 -29.61 -12.61
N SER A 519 10.62 -29.65 -12.83
CA SER A 519 11.21 -30.38 -13.96
C SER A 519 11.05 -31.89 -13.80
N GLY A 520 9.98 -32.44 -14.38
CA GLY A 520 9.59 -33.84 -14.22
C GLY A 520 8.61 -34.12 -13.07
N GLY A 521 8.04 -33.08 -12.45
CA GLY A 521 6.99 -33.14 -11.44
C GLY A 521 7.47 -33.11 -9.98
N ILE A 522 6.65 -32.54 -9.09
CA ILE A 522 6.96 -32.33 -7.66
C ILE A 522 7.28 -33.66 -6.95
N LEU A 523 6.45 -34.68 -7.15
CA LEU A 523 6.66 -36.02 -6.55
C LEU A 523 7.95 -36.72 -7.03
N ARG A 524 8.55 -36.25 -8.13
CA ARG A 524 9.85 -36.75 -8.61
C ARG A 524 11.01 -36.02 -7.93
N LEU A 525 10.88 -34.73 -7.61
CA LEU A 525 11.86 -34.01 -6.80
C LEU A 525 11.84 -34.50 -5.35
N ALA A 526 10.65 -34.88 -4.85
CA ALA A 526 10.42 -35.48 -3.54
C ALA A 526 11.04 -36.89 -3.35
N ASP A 527 11.51 -37.55 -4.41
CA ASP A 527 12.04 -38.91 -4.40
C ASP A 527 13.57 -38.90 -4.64
N PRO A 528 14.40 -39.10 -3.59
CA PRO A 528 15.86 -39.13 -3.70
C PRO A 528 16.42 -40.21 -4.64
N GLY A 529 15.64 -41.25 -4.93
CA GLY A 529 15.99 -42.30 -5.90
C GLY A 529 15.75 -41.90 -7.36
N GLN A 530 15.02 -40.81 -7.61
CA GLN A 530 14.79 -40.24 -8.95
C GLN A 530 15.47 -38.88 -9.16
N THR A 531 15.69 -38.13 -8.08
CA THR A 531 16.36 -36.83 -8.07
C THR A 531 17.32 -36.77 -6.90
N ASP A 532 18.63 -36.76 -7.17
CA ASP A 532 19.64 -36.50 -6.14
C ASP A 532 19.36 -35.14 -5.48
N PRO A 533 19.18 -35.05 -4.15
CA PRO A 533 18.92 -33.79 -3.47
C PRO A 533 20.00 -32.73 -3.71
N ALA A 534 21.25 -33.11 -4.02
CA ALA A 534 22.31 -32.16 -4.39
C ALA A 534 22.03 -31.44 -5.73
N ALA A 535 21.22 -32.01 -6.62
CA ALA A 535 20.85 -31.41 -7.90
C ALA A 535 19.66 -30.44 -7.80
N ILE A 536 18.93 -30.40 -6.68
CA ILE A 536 17.80 -29.49 -6.46
C ILE A 536 18.33 -28.08 -6.18
N SER A 537 18.11 -27.15 -7.10
CA SER A 537 18.73 -25.81 -7.04
C SER A 537 18.09 -24.85 -6.06
N ARG A 538 16.78 -24.96 -5.78
CA ARG A 538 16.07 -24.12 -4.81
C ARG A 538 16.24 -24.75 -3.44
N LYS A 539 16.90 -24.05 -2.51
CA LYS A 539 17.34 -24.61 -1.23
C LYS A 539 16.77 -23.91 0.00
N PHE A 540 16.56 -22.60 -0.08
CA PHE A 540 16.10 -21.82 1.07
C PHE A 540 15.09 -20.75 0.66
N LEU A 541 14.17 -20.46 1.58
CA LEU A 541 13.31 -19.30 1.54
C LEU A 541 13.95 -18.22 2.42
N ARG A 542 14.41 -17.13 1.81
CA ARG A 542 14.91 -15.94 2.48
C ARG A 542 13.72 -15.08 2.92
N LEU A 543 13.73 -14.70 4.19
CA LEU A 543 12.80 -13.74 4.78
C LEU A 543 13.43 -12.34 4.76
N VAL A 544 12.79 -11.37 4.13
CA VAL A 544 13.28 -9.98 4.00
C VAL A 544 12.28 -9.01 4.64
N LYS A 545 12.76 -8.11 5.50
CA LYS A 545 11.95 -7.07 6.17
C LYS A 545 12.14 -5.71 5.48
N ALA A 546 11.09 -4.90 5.41
CA ALA A 546 11.21 -3.47 5.10
C ALA A 546 11.95 -2.73 6.24
N VAL A 547 12.73 -1.71 5.88
CA VAL A 547 13.20 -0.70 6.85
C VAL A 547 12.44 0.59 6.58
N SER A 548 11.57 0.95 7.53
CA SER A 548 10.84 2.21 7.49
C SER A 548 11.81 3.39 7.55
N ILE A 549 11.55 4.45 6.77
CA ILE A 549 12.41 5.63 6.73
C ILE A 549 11.92 6.67 7.75
N PRO A 550 12.78 7.20 8.63
CA PRO A 550 12.41 8.24 9.60
C PRO A 550 12.20 9.60 8.92
N ASP A 551 11.37 10.45 9.52
CA ASP A 551 11.33 11.88 9.19
C ASP A 551 12.68 12.58 9.46
N GLU A 552 13.00 13.62 8.68
CA GLU A 552 14.27 14.37 8.80
C GLU A 552 14.48 15.00 10.19
N SER A 553 13.42 15.24 10.97
CA SER A 553 13.50 15.72 12.36
C SER A 553 14.04 14.66 13.34
N VAL A 554 13.95 13.37 13.00
CA VAL A 554 14.55 12.26 13.76
C VAL A 554 15.97 12.01 13.28
N HIS A 555 16.16 11.81 11.97
CA HIS A 555 17.46 11.62 11.36
C HIS A 555 17.45 12.10 9.91
N ARG A 556 18.23 13.14 9.61
CA ARG A 556 18.41 13.67 8.26
C ARG A 556 19.57 12.96 7.58
N PHE A 557 19.35 12.49 6.36
CA PHE A 557 20.38 12.05 5.43
C PHE A 557 19.99 12.48 4.00
N ASN A 558 20.90 12.29 3.04
CA ASN A 558 20.61 12.59 1.63
C ASN A 558 20.15 11.33 0.89
N GLY A 559 19.18 11.42 -0.02
CA GLY A 559 18.70 10.30 -0.85
C GLY A 559 19.75 9.57 -1.70
N SER A 560 20.99 10.06 -1.76
CA SER A 560 22.17 9.25 -2.10
C SER A 560 22.37 8.02 -1.21
N ALA A 561 21.81 7.97 0.00
CA ALA A 561 21.90 6.81 0.89
C ALA A 561 21.20 5.56 0.33
N PHE A 562 20.13 5.73 -0.46
CA PHE A 562 19.56 4.63 -1.26
C PHE A 562 20.52 4.17 -2.38
N GLY A 563 21.45 5.03 -2.77
CA GLY A 563 22.48 4.73 -3.75
C GLY A 563 22.04 5.03 -5.18
N VAL A 564 22.12 4.04 -6.08
CA VAL A 564 21.82 4.24 -7.51
C VAL A 564 20.34 4.17 -7.88
N SER A 565 19.46 3.80 -6.93
CA SER A 565 18.00 3.75 -7.09
C SER A 565 17.30 3.65 -5.73
N SER A 566 16.33 4.53 -5.46
CA SER A 566 15.44 4.46 -4.29
C SER A 566 14.19 3.59 -4.50
N ALA A 567 13.98 3.03 -5.69
CA ALA A 567 12.77 2.27 -6.05
C ALA A 567 12.54 0.99 -5.21
N GLN A 568 13.53 0.56 -4.42
CA GLN A 568 13.42 -0.59 -3.52
C GLN A 568 13.39 -0.20 -2.03
N LEU A 569 13.75 1.04 -1.69
CA LEU A 569 14.05 1.50 -0.34
C LEU A 569 15.03 0.57 0.42
N MET A 570 15.22 0.82 1.70
CA MET A 570 16.14 0.09 2.58
C MET A 570 15.50 -1.20 3.10
N ARG A 571 16.29 -2.28 3.20
CA ARG A 571 15.80 -3.62 3.59
C ARG A 571 16.84 -4.43 4.37
N GLU A 572 16.35 -5.37 5.15
CA GLU A 572 17.19 -6.26 5.97
C GLU A 572 16.75 -7.72 5.80
N ILE A 573 17.68 -8.67 5.94
CA ILE A 573 17.33 -10.10 5.95
C ILE A 573 17.06 -10.52 7.40
N VAL A 574 15.93 -11.21 7.61
CA VAL A 574 15.52 -11.76 8.91
C VAL A 574 16.12 -13.14 9.13
N GLY A 575 16.26 -13.94 8.08
CA GLY A 575 16.83 -15.28 8.13
C GLY A 575 16.38 -16.17 6.98
N TYR A 576 16.66 -17.46 7.10
CA TYR A 576 16.42 -18.49 6.09
C TYR A 576 15.65 -19.67 6.66
N LEU A 577 14.59 -20.08 5.98
CA LEU A 577 13.93 -21.38 6.18
C LEU A 577 14.37 -22.35 5.06
N PRO A 578 14.49 -23.66 5.34
CA PRO A 578 14.77 -24.65 4.31
C PRO A 578 13.59 -24.82 3.36
N ILE A 579 13.89 -25.07 2.07
CA ILE A 579 12.93 -25.59 1.09
C ILE A 579 13.14 -27.09 1.01
N GLU A 580 12.10 -27.86 1.30
CA GLU A 580 12.15 -29.32 1.25
C GLU A 580 12.18 -29.84 -0.21
N PRO A 581 12.54 -31.11 -0.48
CA PRO A 581 12.68 -31.61 -1.85
C PRO A 581 11.43 -31.52 -2.74
N ASP A 582 10.22 -31.58 -2.17
CA ASP A 582 8.94 -31.35 -2.87
C ASP A 582 8.61 -29.86 -3.09
N GLY A 583 9.49 -28.96 -2.67
CA GLY A 583 9.32 -27.52 -2.70
C GLY A 583 8.47 -26.93 -1.57
N SER A 584 8.01 -27.74 -0.62
CA SER A 584 7.27 -27.21 0.53
C SER A 584 8.18 -26.43 1.48
N VAL A 585 7.59 -25.45 2.17
CA VAL A 585 8.24 -24.67 3.23
C VAL A 585 7.27 -24.56 4.38
N ARG A 586 7.72 -24.85 5.59
CA ARG A 586 6.95 -24.62 6.81
C ARG A 586 7.88 -24.23 7.93
N GLY A 587 7.62 -23.11 8.59
CA GLY A 587 8.46 -22.65 9.69
C GLY A 587 7.97 -21.38 10.36
N VAL A 588 8.60 -21.06 11.48
CA VAL A 588 8.28 -19.88 12.28
C VAL A 588 8.85 -18.63 11.62
N VAL A 589 8.10 -17.54 11.66
CA VAL A 589 8.53 -16.19 11.25
C VAL A 589 8.14 -15.17 12.33
N PRO A 590 8.79 -14.00 12.43
CA PRO A 590 8.33 -12.95 13.31
C PRO A 590 6.94 -12.47 12.87
N ALA A 591 6.02 -12.30 13.81
CA ALA A 591 4.74 -11.65 13.55
C ALA A 591 4.91 -10.13 13.47
N ASN A 592 3.85 -9.41 13.05
CA ASN A 592 3.76 -7.96 13.20
C ASN A 592 4.92 -7.16 12.56
N ILE A 593 5.41 -7.64 11.41
CA ILE A 593 6.37 -6.94 10.53
C ILE A 593 6.04 -7.14 9.05
N PRO A 594 6.39 -6.18 8.17
CA PRO A 594 6.25 -6.33 6.72
C PRO A 594 7.35 -7.25 6.16
N LEU A 595 6.94 -8.38 5.56
CA LEU A 595 7.81 -9.41 5.01
C LEU A 595 7.70 -9.56 3.50
N MET A 596 8.83 -9.89 2.90
CA MET A 596 9.02 -10.39 1.53
C MET A 596 9.66 -11.76 1.56
N LEU A 597 9.38 -12.55 0.52
CA LEU A 597 9.88 -13.92 0.36
C LEU A 597 10.76 -14.04 -0.89
N ASP A 598 12.01 -14.43 -0.73
CA ASP A 598 12.95 -14.66 -1.83
C ASP A 598 13.37 -16.15 -1.86
N ILE A 599 13.09 -16.86 -2.95
CA ILE A 599 13.60 -18.23 -3.17
C ILE A 599 15.07 -18.16 -3.55
N VAL A 600 15.96 -18.87 -2.85
CA VAL A 600 17.41 -18.80 -3.10
C VAL A 600 18.07 -20.17 -3.29
N ASP A 601 19.24 -20.15 -3.94
CA ASP A 601 20.10 -21.32 -4.17
C ASP A 601 21.01 -21.66 -2.99
N ALA A 602 21.82 -22.71 -3.15
CA ALA A 602 22.84 -23.16 -2.19
C ALA A 602 23.90 -22.09 -1.84
N ASN A 603 24.02 -21.01 -2.62
CA ASN A 603 24.97 -19.93 -2.44
C ASN A 603 24.31 -18.64 -1.91
N GLY A 604 23.01 -18.67 -1.60
CA GLY A 604 22.24 -17.47 -1.24
C GLY A 604 21.97 -16.54 -2.44
N LYS A 605 21.90 -17.05 -3.68
CA LYS A 605 21.49 -16.24 -4.85
C LYS A 605 20.01 -16.44 -5.14
N ARG A 606 19.25 -15.35 -5.31
CA ARG A 606 17.84 -15.43 -5.70
C ARG A 606 17.62 -16.17 -7.02
N ILE A 607 16.63 -17.06 -7.00
CA ILE A 607 16.07 -17.75 -8.17
C ILE A 607 14.72 -17.11 -8.49
N GLY A 608 14.55 -16.64 -9.73
CA GLY A 608 13.30 -16.02 -10.20
C GLY A 608 13.25 -14.50 -10.02
N GLY A 609 12.03 -13.94 -10.01
CA GLY A 609 11.79 -12.53 -9.71
C GLY A 609 11.87 -12.26 -8.21
N ARG A 610 12.02 -10.98 -7.83
CA ARG A 610 11.84 -10.53 -6.45
C ARG A 610 10.34 -10.53 -6.14
N HIS A 611 9.93 -11.02 -4.97
CA HIS A 611 8.56 -10.86 -4.48
C HIS A 611 8.31 -9.36 -4.18
N GLN A 612 7.16 -8.83 -4.61
CA GLN A 612 6.85 -7.38 -4.54
C GLN A 612 5.46 -7.14 -3.94
N ASN A 613 5.26 -7.64 -2.73
CA ASN A 613 4.12 -7.32 -1.86
C ASN A 613 4.59 -7.39 -0.40
N TRP A 614 4.10 -6.52 0.47
CA TRP A 614 4.38 -6.61 1.91
C TRP A 614 3.39 -7.58 2.57
N LEU A 615 3.82 -8.82 2.77
CA LEU A 615 3.10 -9.79 3.59
C LEU A 615 3.20 -9.40 5.06
N GLN A 616 2.22 -9.84 5.84
CA GLN A 616 2.21 -9.70 7.29
C GLN A 616 1.52 -10.96 7.84
N LEU A 617 2.04 -11.47 8.96
CA LEU A 617 1.36 -12.49 9.76
C LEU A 617 1.10 -11.90 11.14
N GLY A 618 -0.09 -12.15 11.69
CA GLY A 618 -0.43 -11.82 13.07
C GLY A 618 0.12 -12.84 14.07
N PRO A 619 0.10 -12.53 15.38
CA PRO A 619 0.58 -13.45 16.40
C PRO A 619 -0.16 -14.79 16.39
N ASN A 620 0.56 -15.91 16.56
CA ASN A 620 0.04 -17.29 16.50
C ASN A 620 -0.53 -17.77 15.15
N GLU A 621 -0.58 -16.92 14.13
CA GLU A 621 -1.19 -17.26 12.84
C GLU A 621 -0.48 -18.44 12.15
N VAL A 622 -1.24 -19.31 11.49
CA VAL A 622 -0.72 -20.25 10.49
C VAL A 622 -1.16 -19.75 9.12
N PHE A 623 -0.28 -18.98 8.47
CA PHE A 623 -0.55 -18.36 7.18
C PHE A 623 -0.16 -19.31 6.04
N GLU A 624 -1.14 -19.74 5.24
CA GLU A 624 -0.92 -20.71 4.17
C GLU A 624 -0.98 -20.09 2.76
N CYS A 625 0.01 -20.46 1.94
CA CYS A 625 0.00 -20.29 0.49
C CYS A 625 -0.06 -21.66 -0.18
N ARG A 626 -1.04 -21.89 -1.07
CA ARG A 626 -1.13 -23.13 -1.85
C ARG A 626 0.04 -23.30 -2.83
N GLY A 627 0.54 -22.19 -3.36
CA GLY A 627 1.71 -22.17 -4.23
C GLY A 627 2.37 -20.79 -4.27
N CYS A 628 3.28 -20.62 -5.22
CA CYS A 628 3.69 -19.31 -5.69
C CYS A 628 2.80 -18.90 -6.89
N HIS A 629 2.97 -17.66 -7.37
CA HIS A 629 2.18 -17.13 -8.49
C HIS A 629 3.00 -16.13 -9.31
N THR A 630 2.56 -15.86 -10.54
CA THR A 630 3.22 -14.85 -11.39
C THR A 630 2.77 -13.43 -11.05
N SER A 631 3.56 -12.41 -11.44
CA SER A 631 3.23 -11.00 -11.14
C SER A 631 1.95 -10.46 -11.80
N GLY A 632 1.39 -11.20 -12.75
CA GLY A 632 0.12 -10.93 -13.43
C GLY A 632 -1.02 -11.88 -13.02
N SER A 633 -0.78 -12.77 -12.05
CA SER A 633 -1.81 -13.63 -11.48
C SER A 633 -2.55 -12.91 -10.36
N THR A 634 -3.87 -13.04 -10.37
CA THR A 634 -4.83 -12.49 -9.40
C THR A 634 -4.98 -13.34 -8.14
N GLU A 635 -4.26 -14.46 -8.03
CA GLU A 635 -4.29 -15.35 -6.87
C GLU A 635 -3.76 -14.61 -5.61
N PRO A 636 -4.56 -14.46 -4.54
CA PRO A 636 -4.16 -13.75 -3.33
C PRO A 636 -3.35 -14.62 -2.37
N HIS A 637 -2.52 -14.01 -1.52
CA HIS A 637 -1.89 -14.72 -0.40
C HIS A 637 -2.90 -14.91 0.75
N GLY A 638 -2.79 -16.02 1.49
CA GLY A 638 -3.60 -16.32 2.69
C GLY A 638 -5.07 -16.70 2.45
N ARG A 639 -5.75 -16.09 1.46
CA ARG A 639 -7.18 -16.31 1.16
C ARG A 639 -7.41 -17.62 0.38
N ILE A 640 -7.47 -18.73 1.11
CA ILE A 640 -7.59 -20.11 0.59
C ILE A 640 -8.85 -20.36 -0.26
N ASP A 641 -9.95 -19.65 -0.04
CA ASP A 641 -11.18 -19.74 -0.85
C ASP A 641 -11.06 -19.08 -2.22
N ALA A 642 -10.19 -18.08 -2.34
CA ALA A 642 -9.94 -17.37 -3.59
C ALA A 642 -8.86 -18.05 -4.46
N GLN A 643 -8.02 -18.90 -3.87
CA GLN A 643 -6.92 -19.57 -4.56
C GLN A 643 -7.36 -20.85 -5.30
N SER A 644 -6.70 -21.13 -6.43
CA SER A 644 -6.76 -22.41 -7.14
C SER A 644 -6.29 -23.58 -6.25
N ASP A 645 -6.75 -24.81 -6.51
CA ASP A 645 -6.29 -25.98 -5.75
C ASP A 645 -4.80 -26.25 -5.97
N SER A 646 -4.09 -26.57 -4.88
CA SER A 646 -2.65 -26.79 -4.94
C SER A 646 -2.30 -27.95 -5.85
N ALA A 647 -1.35 -27.72 -6.76
CA ALA A 647 -0.71 -28.75 -7.57
C ALA A 647 -0.01 -29.83 -6.72
N HIS A 648 0.32 -29.51 -5.45
CA HIS A 648 0.87 -30.45 -4.49
C HIS A 648 -0.11 -30.81 -3.35
N PRO A 649 -0.86 -31.92 -3.49
CA PRO A 649 -1.73 -32.43 -2.43
C PRO A 649 -0.96 -33.12 -1.28
N GLY A 650 0.38 -33.05 -1.26
CA GLY A 650 1.20 -33.74 -0.26
C GLY A 650 1.42 -35.22 -0.57
N ALA A 651 1.77 -36.01 0.44
CA ALA A 651 2.08 -37.43 0.29
C ALA A 651 0.87 -38.23 -0.25
N PRO A 652 1.05 -39.06 -1.30
CA PRO A 652 -0.08 -39.75 -1.94
C PRO A 652 -0.53 -41.03 -1.21
N ILE A 653 0.28 -41.57 -0.29
CA ILE A 653 0.05 -42.83 0.44
C ILE A 653 0.53 -42.65 1.90
N PRO A 654 -0.15 -43.20 2.92
CA PRO A 654 0.31 -43.07 4.30
C PRO A 654 1.67 -43.75 4.52
N GLY A 655 2.59 -43.06 5.19
CA GLY A 655 3.80 -43.63 5.80
C GLY A 655 5.12 -43.48 5.03
N VAL A 656 5.11 -43.20 3.72
CA VAL A 656 6.35 -43.22 2.90
C VAL A 656 6.30 -42.21 1.74
N TYR A 657 7.18 -41.20 1.78
CA TYR A 657 7.72 -40.61 0.55
C TYR A 657 8.75 -41.61 -0.02
N PRO A 658 8.71 -41.94 -1.34
CA PRO A 658 9.61 -42.95 -1.89
C PRO A 658 11.09 -42.61 -1.65
N ASN A 659 11.87 -43.61 -1.23
CA ASN A 659 13.31 -43.49 -0.97
C ASN A 659 13.71 -42.48 0.13
N THR A 660 12.77 -42.02 0.96
CA THR A 660 13.06 -41.24 2.17
C THR A 660 13.08 -42.11 3.42
N ILE A 661 13.63 -41.57 4.52
CA ILE A 661 13.58 -42.20 5.85
C ILE A 661 12.13 -42.59 6.21
N GLN A 662 11.95 -43.80 6.73
CA GLN A 662 10.64 -44.42 6.93
C GLN A 662 9.77 -43.70 7.97
N ASN A 663 8.46 -43.67 7.73
CA ASN A 663 7.40 -43.07 8.57
C ASN A 663 7.35 -41.53 8.59
N LEU A 664 7.99 -40.86 7.63
CA LEU A 664 7.97 -39.39 7.48
C LEU A 664 6.88 -38.90 6.50
N GLY A 665 5.69 -39.50 6.51
CA GLY A 665 4.62 -39.10 5.61
C GLY A 665 3.23 -39.51 6.08
N GLU A 666 2.26 -38.60 5.93
CA GLU A 666 0.84 -38.84 6.13
C GLU A 666 0.08 -38.24 4.95
N VAL A 667 -1.02 -38.87 4.51
CA VAL A 667 -1.75 -38.42 3.32
C VAL A 667 -2.24 -36.98 3.50
N GLY A 668 -1.97 -36.13 2.51
CA GLY A 668 -2.30 -34.70 2.54
C GLY A 668 -1.14 -33.81 3.01
N LEU A 669 -0.21 -34.33 3.81
CA LEU A 669 0.92 -33.56 4.31
C LEU A 669 2.04 -33.49 3.28
N THR A 670 2.58 -32.29 3.09
CA THR A 670 3.83 -32.03 2.39
C THR A 670 5.04 -32.49 3.21
N MET A 671 6.25 -32.44 2.63
CA MET A 671 7.48 -32.80 3.34
C MET A 671 7.72 -31.85 4.53
N ALA A 672 7.49 -30.55 4.39
CA ALA A 672 7.68 -29.59 5.47
C ALA A 672 6.68 -29.77 6.62
N GLU A 673 5.41 -30.04 6.30
CA GLU A 673 4.39 -30.40 7.30
C GLU A 673 4.70 -31.73 7.99
N SER A 674 5.25 -32.70 7.25
CA SER A 674 5.71 -33.98 7.81
C SER A 674 6.95 -33.80 8.70
N TYR A 675 7.86 -32.87 8.38
CA TYR A 675 9.02 -32.54 9.22
C TYR A 675 8.57 -31.99 10.57
N ALA A 676 7.73 -30.96 10.55
CA ALA A 676 7.13 -30.34 11.73
C ALA A 676 6.40 -31.37 12.62
N ARG A 677 5.68 -32.31 11.99
CA ARG A 677 4.89 -33.32 12.71
C ARG A 677 5.70 -34.49 13.28
N PHE A 678 6.69 -35.02 12.55
CA PHE A 678 7.32 -36.31 12.86
C PHE A 678 8.80 -36.23 13.25
N ILE A 679 9.55 -35.25 12.73
CA ILE A 679 10.99 -35.11 13.02
C ILE A 679 11.20 -34.26 14.28
N MET A 680 10.37 -33.24 14.48
CA MET A 680 10.44 -32.36 15.65
C MET A 680 9.84 -33.04 16.90
N THR A 681 10.69 -33.81 17.59
CA THR A 681 10.33 -34.62 18.77
C THR A 681 10.22 -33.82 20.07
N ASP A 682 9.46 -34.39 21.01
CA ASP A 682 9.07 -33.79 22.29
C ASP A 682 10.00 -34.23 23.44
N PRO A 683 10.25 -33.42 24.49
CA PRO A 683 9.75 -32.07 24.74
C PRO A 683 10.85 -30.99 24.66
N ALA A 684 10.64 -30.00 23.81
CA ALA A 684 11.31 -28.70 23.88
C ALA A 684 10.25 -27.63 24.21
N PRO A 685 10.62 -26.52 24.88
CA PRO A 685 9.70 -25.41 25.13
C PRO A 685 9.39 -24.55 23.88
N GLU A 686 9.99 -24.88 22.74
CA GLU A 686 9.80 -24.18 21.45
C GLU A 686 8.75 -24.89 20.57
N PRO A 687 8.07 -24.17 19.67
CA PRO A 687 7.10 -24.76 18.75
C PRO A 687 7.74 -25.80 17.80
N LYS A 688 6.94 -26.80 17.40
CA LYS A 688 7.34 -27.91 16.51
C LYS A 688 7.39 -27.50 15.04
N GLU A 689 8.17 -26.46 14.75
CA GLU A 689 8.24 -25.82 13.45
C GLU A 689 9.69 -25.42 13.13
N ARG A 690 10.10 -25.46 11.85
CA ARG A 690 11.45 -25.03 11.42
C ARG A 690 11.70 -23.61 11.95
N GLN A 691 12.82 -23.39 12.63
CA GLN A 691 13.26 -22.05 13.01
C GLN A 691 14.09 -21.43 11.87
N PRO A 692 14.00 -20.13 11.60
CA PRO A 692 14.93 -19.46 10.71
C PRO A 692 16.35 -19.50 11.28
N ILE A 693 17.33 -19.48 10.38
CA ILE A 693 18.75 -19.33 10.71
C ILE A 693 19.37 -18.21 9.89
N SER A 694 20.43 -17.55 10.39
CA SER A 694 21.14 -16.51 9.63
C SER A 694 22.15 -17.09 8.64
N ASP A 695 22.64 -18.31 8.89
CA ASP A 695 23.59 -19.02 8.03
C ASP A 695 22.89 -19.80 6.91
N ILE A 696 23.48 -19.82 5.72
CA ILE A 696 23.04 -20.71 4.63
C ILE A 696 23.54 -22.12 4.97
N SER A 697 22.69 -22.98 5.54
CA SER A 697 23.08 -24.30 6.07
C SER A 697 22.17 -25.41 5.57
N TYR A 698 22.72 -26.38 4.84
CA TYR A 698 22.00 -27.51 4.25
C TYR A 698 22.40 -28.83 4.90
N VAL A 699 21.40 -29.68 5.17
CA VAL A 699 21.56 -31.08 5.59
C VAL A 699 20.53 -31.91 4.81
N ASP A 700 20.95 -33.06 4.29
CA ASP A 700 20.00 -34.04 3.72
C ASP A 700 19.35 -34.87 4.84
N GLU A 701 18.23 -34.38 5.33
CA GLU A 701 17.41 -35.03 6.35
C GLU A 701 16.47 -36.09 5.78
N TRP A 702 16.31 -36.18 4.45
CA TRP A 702 15.27 -36.98 3.80
C TRP A 702 15.75 -38.31 3.26
N THR A 703 16.90 -38.37 2.58
CA THR A 703 17.37 -39.60 1.92
C THR A 703 17.57 -40.75 2.91
N ASP A 704 17.00 -41.92 2.58
CA ASP A 704 17.28 -43.19 3.28
C ASP A 704 18.60 -43.79 2.79
N ASP A 705 19.64 -43.65 3.60
CA ASP A 705 20.99 -44.18 3.37
C ASP A 705 21.19 -45.61 3.92
N SER A 706 20.13 -46.28 4.40
CA SER A 706 20.19 -47.70 4.78
C SER A 706 20.24 -48.66 3.57
N GLY A 707 19.89 -48.16 2.38
CA GLY A 707 19.83 -48.89 1.12
C GLY A 707 21.05 -48.68 0.21
N SER A 708 20.79 -48.40 -1.07
CA SER A 708 21.82 -48.13 -2.09
C SER A 708 22.00 -46.64 -2.42
N LEU A 709 21.31 -45.76 -1.70
CA LEU A 709 21.41 -44.31 -1.84
C LEU A 709 22.38 -43.74 -0.80
N SER A 710 22.84 -42.52 -1.04
CA SER A 710 23.69 -41.77 -0.11
C SER A 710 23.13 -40.38 0.06
N LYS A 711 23.06 -39.90 1.31
CA LYS A 711 22.69 -38.52 1.62
C LYS A 711 23.56 -37.52 0.85
N ALA A 712 22.92 -36.46 0.34
CA ALA A 712 23.61 -35.35 -0.29
C ALA A 712 24.56 -34.65 0.71
N PRO A 713 25.73 -34.13 0.28
CA PRO A 713 26.69 -33.50 1.18
C PRO A 713 26.11 -32.28 1.91
N SER A 714 26.20 -32.28 3.24
CA SER A 714 25.89 -31.10 4.06
C SER A 714 26.92 -29.99 3.85
N PHE A 715 26.48 -28.74 3.95
CA PHE A 715 27.37 -27.57 3.88
C PHE A 715 26.80 -26.40 4.70
N THR A 716 27.67 -25.47 5.09
CA THR A 716 27.28 -24.23 5.76
C THR A 716 28.13 -23.07 5.23
N VAL A 717 27.49 -21.94 4.87
CA VAL A 717 28.15 -20.68 4.51
C VAL A 717 27.77 -19.61 5.53
N SER A 718 28.71 -19.34 6.44
CA SER A 718 28.52 -18.48 7.61
C SER A 718 29.33 -17.19 7.51
N TYR A 719 28.76 -16.07 7.96
CA TYR A 719 29.48 -14.79 8.02
C TYR A 719 30.57 -14.73 9.08
N ASP A 720 30.61 -15.69 10.02
CA ASP A 720 31.73 -15.83 10.98
C ASP A 720 33.05 -16.23 10.31
N SER A 721 33.01 -16.60 9.02
CA SER A 721 34.20 -16.87 8.19
C SER A 721 34.73 -15.65 7.41
N LEU A 722 34.08 -14.49 7.52
CA LEU A 722 34.57 -13.24 6.92
C LEU A 722 35.80 -12.71 7.66
N ASN A 723 36.75 -12.16 6.89
CA ASN A 723 37.85 -11.32 7.43
C ASN A 723 37.51 -9.82 7.36
N THR A 724 36.33 -9.48 6.85
CA THR A 724 35.72 -8.14 6.79
C THR A 724 34.60 -8.04 7.84
N PRO A 725 34.01 -6.85 8.10
CA PRO A 725 32.93 -6.71 9.08
C PRO A 725 31.75 -7.67 8.83
N ASN A 726 31.27 -8.33 9.89
CA ASN A 726 30.10 -9.21 9.83
C ASN A 726 28.81 -8.35 9.78
N PRO A 727 27.91 -8.54 8.79
CA PRO A 727 26.64 -7.82 8.67
C PRO A 727 25.52 -8.28 9.61
N GLU A 728 25.73 -9.33 10.41
CA GLU A 728 24.74 -9.88 11.36
C GLU A 728 24.69 -9.08 12.67
N ASN A 729 23.49 -8.77 13.15
CA ASN A 729 23.30 -8.24 14.50
C ASN A 729 23.42 -9.34 15.59
N PRO A 730 23.57 -8.98 16.88
CA PRO A 730 23.77 -9.96 17.97
C PRO A 730 22.61 -10.94 18.21
N PHE A 731 21.44 -10.73 17.60
CA PHE A 731 20.26 -11.59 17.77
C PHE A 731 20.22 -12.78 16.81
N CYS A 732 21.17 -12.85 15.87
CA CYS A 732 21.28 -13.97 14.95
C CYS A 732 22.01 -15.19 15.54
N LYS A 733 22.88 -15.00 16.54
CA LYS A 733 23.80 -16.02 17.08
C LYS A 733 24.02 -15.87 18.59
N PRO A 734 24.28 -16.95 19.35
CA PRO A 734 24.47 -18.34 18.90
C PRO A 734 23.16 -19.09 18.60
N ALA A 735 22.01 -18.48 18.87
CA ALA A 735 20.70 -18.94 18.44
C ALA A 735 19.96 -17.75 17.80
N TRP A 736 19.20 -18.02 16.76
CA TRP A 736 18.35 -17.02 16.11
C TRP A 736 17.20 -16.61 17.01
N SER A 737 16.83 -15.33 17.00
CA SER A 737 15.56 -14.83 17.51
C SER A 737 14.87 -13.95 16.49
N SER A 738 13.60 -13.62 16.76
CA SER A 738 12.76 -12.75 15.93
C SER A 738 13.38 -11.37 15.63
N LEU A 739 14.37 -10.93 16.43
CA LEU A 739 15.11 -9.67 16.31
C LEU A 739 16.39 -9.78 15.46
N CYS A 740 16.74 -10.96 14.93
CA CYS A 740 17.89 -11.13 14.03
C CYS A 740 17.73 -10.31 12.75
N ARG A 741 18.71 -9.46 12.44
CA ARG A 741 18.78 -8.68 11.21
C ARG A 741 20.18 -8.81 10.61
N ILE A 742 20.23 -9.02 9.30
CA ILE A 742 21.45 -8.95 8.48
C ILE A 742 21.35 -7.69 7.62
N ILE A 743 22.31 -6.77 7.76
CA ILE A 743 22.24 -5.40 7.23
C ILE A 743 23.44 -5.13 6.32
N PHE A 744 23.20 -4.67 5.09
CA PHE A 744 24.28 -4.44 4.12
C PHE A 744 24.43 -2.95 3.75
N ASN A 745 25.31 -2.26 4.47
CA ASN A 745 25.83 -0.95 4.03
C ASN A 745 27.08 -1.15 3.16
N TYR A 746 27.17 -0.44 2.03
CA TYR A 746 28.25 -0.61 1.05
C TYR A 746 29.63 -0.30 1.63
N GLU A 747 29.76 0.84 2.31
CA GLU A 747 31.04 1.29 2.89
C GLU A 747 31.55 0.33 3.97
N THR A 748 30.64 -0.16 4.82
CA THR A 748 30.98 -1.00 5.97
C THR A 748 31.25 -2.46 5.58
N HIS A 749 30.53 -3.01 4.60
CA HIS A 749 30.55 -4.46 4.32
C HIS A 749 31.08 -4.82 2.94
N ILE A 750 30.86 -3.99 1.91
CA ILE A 750 31.17 -4.33 0.52
C ILE A 750 32.52 -3.75 0.07
N GLN A 751 32.80 -2.47 0.34
CA GLN A 751 34.10 -1.87 0.01
C GLN A 751 35.30 -2.62 0.61
N PRO A 752 35.27 -3.10 1.88
CA PRO A 752 36.40 -3.81 2.47
C PRO A 752 36.77 -5.12 1.74
N LEU A 753 35.85 -5.72 0.97
CA LEU A 753 36.14 -6.92 0.17
C LEU A 753 37.22 -6.66 -0.90
N TRP A 754 37.24 -5.45 -1.47
CA TRP A 754 38.18 -5.07 -2.53
C TRP A 754 39.57 -4.72 -1.97
N GLU A 755 39.60 -4.28 -0.71
CA GLU A 755 40.78 -3.81 0.01
C GLU A 755 41.42 -4.89 0.90
N LEU A 756 40.71 -6.01 1.13
CA LEU A 756 41.22 -7.16 1.88
C LEU A 756 42.46 -7.75 1.20
N PRO A 757 43.61 -7.89 1.90
CA PRO A 757 44.79 -8.56 1.37
C PRO A 757 44.54 -10.07 1.15
N ARG A 758 44.99 -10.56 -0.01
CA ARG A 758 44.85 -11.93 -0.51
C ARG A 758 46.24 -12.49 -0.88
N THR A 759 46.29 -13.70 -1.44
CA THR A 759 47.52 -14.24 -2.03
C THR A 759 48.00 -13.31 -3.15
N PRO A 760 49.25 -12.82 -3.14
CA PRO A 760 49.73 -11.92 -4.19
C PRO A 760 49.74 -12.57 -5.58
N VAL A 761 49.29 -11.84 -6.60
CA VAL A 761 49.27 -12.23 -8.02
C VAL A 761 50.06 -11.20 -8.84
N ASP A 762 50.69 -11.62 -9.94
CA ASP A 762 51.35 -10.72 -10.88
C ASP A 762 50.29 -9.90 -11.64
N ASP A 763 50.41 -8.57 -11.63
CA ASP A 763 49.51 -7.65 -12.34
C ASP A 763 49.70 -7.63 -13.86
N GLY A 764 50.48 -8.56 -14.40
CA GLY A 764 50.87 -8.69 -15.80
C GLY A 764 51.98 -7.73 -16.22
N SER A 765 52.40 -6.82 -15.34
CA SER A 765 53.55 -5.94 -15.55
C SER A 765 54.76 -6.37 -14.72
N GLY A 766 54.70 -7.53 -14.05
CA GLY A 766 55.74 -8.04 -13.17
C GLY A 766 55.66 -7.53 -11.73
N ASN A 767 54.57 -6.84 -11.34
CA ASN A 767 54.37 -6.38 -9.98
C ASN A 767 53.45 -7.36 -9.23
N MET A 768 53.88 -7.81 -8.06
CA MET A 768 53.03 -8.61 -7.18
C MET A 768 52.04 -7.69 -6.46
N VAL A 769 50.75 -7.93 -6.66
CA VAL A 769 49.62 -7.20 -6.07
C VAL A 769 48.78 -8.15 -5.24
N ASP A 770 48.39 -7.74 -4.04
CA ASP A 770 47.68 -8.55 -3.04
C ASP A 770 46.25 -8.08 -2.75
N THR A 771 45.74 -7.04 -3.41
CA THR A 771 44.37 -6.53 -3.23
C THR A 771 43.68 -6.33 -4.57
N CYS A 772 42.34 -6.44 -4.61
CA CYS A 772 41.59 -6.18 -5.84
C CYS A 772 41.79 -4.72 -6.29
N VAL A 773 41.79 -3.77 -5.35
CA VAL A 773 42.06 -2.34 -5.64
C VAL A 773 43.44 -2.13 -6.26
N GLY A 774 44.46 -2.92 -5.94
CA GLY A 774 45.80 -2.75 -6.52
C GLY A 774 45.86 -2.97 -8.04
N CYS A 775 45.00 -3.81 -8.60
CA CYS A 775 44.82 -3.97 -10.05
C CYS A 775 43.73 -3.03 -10.60
N HIS A 776 42.63 -2.87 -9.84
CA HIS A 776 41.47 -2.07 -10.19
C HIS A 776 41.57 -0.62 -9.65
N THR A 777 42.64 0.08 -10.01
CA THR A 777 42.90 1.48 -9.62
C THR A 777 43.44 2.31 -10.77
N THR A 778 43.09 3.60 -10.78
CA THR A 778 43.71 4.57 -11.70
C THR A 778 45.15 4.96 -11.31
N ASN A 779 45.58 4.60 -10.09
CA ASN A 779 46.86 5.01 -9.49
C ASN A 779 47.16 6.51 -9.69
N ASN A 780 46.31 7.40 -9.15
CA ASN A 780 46.37 8.85 -9.38
C ASN A 780 46.32 9.25 -10.86
N LEU A 781 45.46 8.58 -11.64
CA LEU A 781 45.28 8.77 -13.08
C LEU A 781 46.50 8.42 -13.95
N THR A 782 47.52 7.69 -13.47
CA THR A 782 48.69 7.30 -14.29
C THR A 782 48.57 5.91 -14.92
N ARG A 783 47.50 5.16 -14.63
CA ARG A 783 47.22 3.81 -15.13
C ARG A 783 45.74 3.71 -15.44
N ILE A 784 45.36 3.13 -16.58
CA ILE A 784 43.96 2.72 -16.78
C ILE A 784 43.70 1.49 -15.89
N PRO A 785 42.62 1.46 -15.07
CA PRO A 785 42.33 0.33 -14.19
C PRO A 785 42.15 -0.97 -14.99
N ALA A 786 42.56 -2.11 -14.42
CA ALA A 786 42.25 -3.41 -15.00
C ALA A 786 40.73 -3.59 -15.17
N GLY A 787 40.30 -4.21 -16.27
CA GLY A 787 38.88 -4.32 -16.65
C GLY A 787 38.23 -3.01 -17.09
N GLN A 788 38.96 -1.89 -17.06
CA GLN A 788 38.42 -0.52 -16.93
C GLN A 788 37.39 -0.42 -15.77
N LEU A 789 37.72 -1.05 -14.64
CA LEU A 789 36.93 -1.08 -13.42
C LEU A 789 37.75 -0.49 -12.27
N GLU A 790 37.28 0.60 -11.65
CA GLU A 790 37.95 1.23 -10.50
C GLU A 790 37.25 0.87 -9.18
N LEU A 791 37.91 0.10 -8.31
CA LEU A 791 37.35 -0.41 -7.04
C LEU A 791 37.78 0.40 -5.80
N GLY A 792 38.41 1.55 -5.97
CA GLY A 792 38.85 2.40 -4.86
C GLY A 792 37.73 3.15 -4.15
N GLN A 793 37.88 3.33 -2.83
CA GLN A 793 36.98 4.09 -1.95
C GLN A 793 36.97 5.62 -2.17
N GLN A 794 37.61 6.14 -3.23
CA GLN A 794 37.62 7.58 -3.48
C GLN A 794 36.18 8.05 -3.80
N PRO A 795 35.71 9.19 -3.26
CA PRO A 795 34.36 9.67 -3.53
C PRO A 795 34.21 10.12 -5.00
N ARG A 796 33.04 9.84 -5.59
CA ARG A 796 32.62 10.26 -6.93
C ARG A 796 31.36 11.14 -6.80
N THR A 797 30.41 10.99 -7.73
CA THR A 797 29.15 11.74 -7.75
C THR A 797 28.21 11.29 -6.64
N ASN A 798 27.59 12.26 -5.95
CA ASN A 798 26.70 12.07 -4.80
C ASN A 798 27.40 11.39 -3.60
N ASN A 799 28.68 11.71 -3.35
CA ASN A 799 29.50 11.18 -2.26
C ASN A 799 29.73 9.65 -2.23
N HIS A 800 29.11 8.86 -3.10
CA HIS A 800 29.38 7.42 -3.20
C HIS A 800 30.85 7.17 -3.56
N PHE A 801 31.43 6.10 -3.04
CA PHE A 801 32.71 5.57 -3.53
C PHE A 801 32.64 5.27 -5.03
N LYS A 802 33.76 5.48 -5.75
CA LYS A 802 33.88 5.15 -7.19
C LYS A 802 33.50 3.70 -7.47
N SER A 803 34.01 2.77 -6.66
CA SER A 803 33.69 1.34 -6.69
C SER A 803 32.20 1.03 -6.79
N TYR A 804 31.37 1.67 -5.95
CA TYR A 804 29.92 1.52 -5.98
C TYR A 804 29.33 1.96 -7.34
N ARG A 805 29.83 3.06 -7.89
CA ARG A 805 29.40 3.60 -9.18
C ARG A 805 29.83 2.70 -10.35
N GLU A 806 31.11 2.31 -10.44
CA GLU A 806 31.59 1.49 -11.57
C GLU A 806 31.00 0.07 -11.58
N LEU A 807 30.69 -0.50 -10.41
CA LEU A 807 30.05 -1.82 -10.34
C LEU A 807 28.61 -1.80 -10.89
N LEU A 808 27.85 -0.73 -10.65
CA LEU A 808 26.40 -0.67 -10.90
C LEU A 808 25.99 0.23 -12.08
N ARG A 809 26.87 1.12 -12.56
CA ARG A 809 26.62 2.02 -13.68
C ARG A 809 27.75 1.94 -14.70
N GLY A 810 27.39 2.13 -15.97
CA GLY A 810 28.37 2.16 -17.05
C GLY A 810 29.07 3.52 -17.17
N ASP A 811 30.30 3.51 -17.65
CA ASP A 811 31.13 4.69 -17.87
C ASP A 811 31.64 4.77 -19.32
N ALA A 812 32.49 5.77 -19.60
CA ALA A 812 33.13 5.93 -20.89
C ALA A 812 34.40 5.08 -20.96
N GLN A 813 34.73 4.54 -22.14
CA GLN A 813 36.01 3.86 -22.32
C GLN A 813 37.17 4.84 -22.10
N GLN A 814 38.29 4.36 -21.57
CA GLN A 814 39.43 5.17 -21.11
C GLN A 814 40.69 4.95 -21.97
N ALA A 815 41.52 5.99 -22.11
CA ALA A 815 42.82 6.01 -22.77
C ALA A 815 43.86 6.81 -21.94
N LEU A 816 45.15 6.60 -22.20
CA LEU A 816 46.23 7.38 -21.58
C LEU A 816 46.62 8.58 -22.45
N ASN A 817 46.05 9.74 -22.14
CA ASN A 817 46.39 11.02 -22.75
C ASN A 817 47.67 11.58 -22.12
N ASN A 818 48.82 11.48 -22.80
CA ASN A 818 50.10 11.96 -22.28
C ASN A 818 50.48 11.40 -20.88
N GLY A 819 50.05 10.17 -20.57
CA GLY A 819 50.25 9.52 -19.27
C GLY A 819 49.23 9.86 -18.20
N VAL A 820 48.11 10.51 -18.56
CA VAL A 820 46.95 10.77 -17.69
C VAL A 820 45.73 10.02 -18.25
N VAL A 821 44.96 9.34 -17.40
CA VAL A 821 43.69 8.70 -17.77
C VAL A 821 42.67 9.76 -18.19
N ASP A 822 42.15 9.60 -19.41
CA ASP A 822 41.11 10.43 -20.02
C ASP A 822 40.10 9.54 -20.77
N ASN A 823 38.97 10.10 -21.20
CA ASN A 823 37.97 9.36 -21.99
C ASN A 823 38.46 9.19 -23.44
N ARG A 824 38.28 7.98 -24.00
CA ARG A 824 38.48 7.71 -25.43
C ARG A 824 37.57 8.60 -26.28
N LEU A 825 38.16 9.24 -27.28
CA LEU A 825 37.47 10.00 -28.31
C LEU A 825 37.97 9.55 -29.68
N TRP A 826 37.09 9.56 -30.67
CA TRP A 826 37.42 9.31 -32.06
C TRP A 826 37.13 10.55 -32.89
N LEU A 827 38.07 10.93 -33.77
CA LEU A 827 37.81 11.87 -34.84
C LEU A 827 37.43 11.04 -36.08
N CYS A 828 36.17 11.15 -36.50
CA CYS A 828 35.62 10.37 -37.58
C CYS A 828 35.30 11.25 -38.77
N ASP A 829 35.57 10.74 -39.96
CA ASP A 829 35.18 11.33 -41.23
C ASP A 829 33.69 11.06 -41.51
N ASN A 830 32.95 12.04 -42.04
CA ASN A 830 31.52 11.89 -42.37
C ASN A 830 31.24 11.61 -43.87
N ASP A 831 32.28 11.36 -44.68
CA ASP A 831 32.24 11.23 -46.15
C ASP A 831 31.76 12.48 -46.93
N GLU A 832 31.58 13.63 -46.27
CA GLU A 832 31.30 14.93 -46.89
C GLU A 832 32.56 15.82 -46.93
N TYR A 833 32.56 16.79 -47.84
CA TYR A 833 33.67 17.72 -48.06
C TYR A 833 33.21 19.16 -47.85
N ASP A 834 34.08 20.00 -47.29
CA ASP A 834 33.83 21.44 -47.11
C ASP A 834 34.03 22.26 -48.40
N GLU A 835 33.85 23.59 -48.32
CA GLU A 835 34.01 24.49 -49.47
C GLU A 835 35.46 24.55 -50.03
N ASP A 836 36.44 24.03 -49.28
CA ASP A 836 37.86 23.98 -49.60
C ASP A 836 38.35 22.56 -49.99
N ASP A 837 37.43 21.60 -50.21
CA ASP A 837 37.69 20.20 -50.59
C ASP A 837 38.40 19.37 -49.49
N ASN A 838 38.24 19.75 -48.21
CA ASN A 838 38.67 18.94 -47.06
C ASN A 838 37.53 18.07 -46.54
N LEU A 839 37.83 16.86 -46.07
CA LEU A 839 36.86 15.99 -45.41
C LEU A 839 36.34 16.62 -44.11
N ILE A 840 35.02 16.60 -43.93
CA ILE A 840 34.38 17.09 -42.72
C ILE A 840 34.49 16.03 -41.62
N GLN A 841 35.14 16.40 -40.51
CA GLN A 841 35.40 15.52 -39.39
C GLN A 841 34.56 15.89 -38.17
N PHE A 842 34.16 14.88 -37.38
CA PHE A 842 33.40 15.06 -36.15
C PHE A 842 33.92 14.16 -35.03
N LEU A 843 33.73 14.60 -33.78
CA LEU A 843 34.08 13.79 -32.61
C LEU A 843 32.97 12.78 -32.30
N ARG A 844 33.34 11.50 -32.17
CA ARG A 844 32.49 10.39 -31.73
C ARG A 844 33.09 9.77 -30.47
N THR A 845 32.28 9.55 -29.44
CA THR A 845 32.66 8.69 -28.32
C THR A 845 32.43 7.21 -28.67
N PRO A 846 33.32 6.29 -28.27
CA PRO A 846 33.02 4.85 -28.30
C PRO A 846 31.79 4.52 -27.45
N ARG A 847 31.19 3.35 -27.67
CA ARG A 847 30.13 2.83 -26.82
C ARG A 847 30.65 2.65 -25.39
N GLY A 848 29.97 3.24 -24.42
CA GLY A 848 30.30 3.11 -23.00
C GLY A 848 30.40 1.66 -22.52
N ILE A 849 31.20 1.46 -21.48
CA ILE A 849 31.34 0.18 -20.80
C ILE A 849 30.08 -0.08 -20.00
N GLY A 850 29.50 -1.28 -20.16
CA GLY A 850 28.34 -1.68 -19.36
C GLY A 850 28.78 -2.14 -17.97
N PRO A 851 27.94 -1.92 -16.93
CA PRO A 851 28.29 -2.28 -15.56
C PRO A 851 28.51 -3.78 -15.38
N THR A 852 29.27 -4.12 -14.33
CA THR A 852 29.65 -5.50 -14.00
C THR A 852 28.60 -6.22 -13.15
N MET A 853 27.81 -5.47 -12.36
CA MET A 853 26.70 -5.91 -11.52
C MET A 853 25.41 -5.11 -11.84
N ASN A 854 24.28 -5.47 -11.23
CA ASN A 854 23.02 -4.75 -11.37
C ASN A 854 22.10 -4.89 -10.14
N GLU A 855 21.43 -3.81 -9.74
CA GLU A 855 20.53 -3.70 -8.57
C GLU A 855 19.26 -4.57 -8.64
N SER A 856 18.97 -5.19 -9.79
CA SER A 856 17.88 -6.15 -9.94
C SER A 856 18.20 -7.52 -9.32
N GLY A 857 19.46 -7.77 -8.92
CA GLY A 857 19.85 -8.93 -8.13
C GLY A 857 21.09 -9.70 -8.61
N SER A 858 21.42 -10.73 -7.84
CA SER A 858 22.52 -11.67 -8.07
C SER A 858 22.21 -12.72 -9.15
N ARG A 859 20.92 -12.93 -9.44
CA ARG A 859 20.37 -14.02 -10.27
C ARG A 859 20.99 -14.14 -11.67
N THR A 860 20.85 -15.35 -12.24
CA THR A 860 21.20 -15.65 -13.63
C THR A 860 20.48 -14.72 -14.61
N GLY A 861 21.25 -14.08 -15.50
CA GLY A 861 20.79 -13.07 -16.46
C GLY A 861 20.92 -11.62 -15.98
N THR A 862 21.26 -11.39 -14.71
CA THR A 862 21.37 -10.04 -14.12
C THR A 862 22.82 -9.68 -13.80
N SER A 863 23.42 -10.25 -12.75
CA SER A 863 24.83 -10.00 -12.36
C SER A 863 25.79 -11.13 -12.78
N THR A 864 25.41 -11.90 -13.80
CA THR A 864 26.12 -13.12 -14.24
C THR A 864 27.54 -12.88 -14.71
N ARG A 865 27.87 -11.71 -15.27
CA ARG A 865 29.24 -11.38 -15.69
C ARG A 865 30.21 -11.39 -14.51
N PHE A 866 29.84 -10.72 -13.43
CA PHE A 866 30.62 -10.71 -12.19
C PHE A 866 30.82 -12.13 -11.63
N PHE A 867 29.72 -12.85 -11.39
CA PHE A 867 29.81 -14.17 -10.75
C PHE A 867 30.47 -15.23 -11.63
N ASN A 868 30.37 -15.15 -12.96
CA ASN A 868 31.07 -16.10 -13.84
C ASN A 868 32.59 -15.84 -13.90
N CYS A 869 33.02 -14.59 -13.76
CA CYS A 869 34.43 -14.25 -13.62
C CYS A 869 35.01 -14.87 -12.33
N LEU A 870 34.38 -14.61 -11.18
CA LEU A 870 34.90 -15.09 -9.89
C LEU A 870 34.70 -16.59 -9.60
N ASN A 871 33.75 -17.26 -10.28
CA ASN A 871 33.53 -18.68 -10.11
C ASN A 871 34.26 -19.55 -11.15
N ASN A 872 34.47 -19.05 -12.37
CA ASN A 872 34.88 -19.87 -13.53
C ASN A 872 35.92 -19.20 -14.45
N ASP A 873 36.51 -18.07 -14.06
CA ASP A 873 37.41 -17.24 -14.89
C ASP A 873 36.82 -16.77 -16.24
N VAL A 874 35.49 -16.73 -16.37
CA VAL A 874 34.84 -16.19 -17.57
C VAL A 874 34.66 -14.67 -17.43
N CYS A 875 35.80 -13.99 -17.31
CA CYS A 875 35.92 -12.54 -17.18
C CYS A 875 35.84 -11.83 -18.55
N ARG A 876 35.74 -10.49 -18.54
CA ARG A 876 35.72 -9.68 -19.77
C ARG A 876 37.15 -9.51 -20.30
N LYS A 877 37.58 -10.39 -21.21
CA LYS A 877 38.96 -10.41 -21.75
C LYS A 877 39.26 -9.35 -22.84
N HIS A 878 38.24 -8.67 -23.39
CA HIS A 878 38.40 -7.55 -24.35
C HIS A 878 37.63 -6.30 -23.90
N ILE A 879 38.35 -5.19 -23.73
CA ILE A 879 37.86 -3.97 -23.08
C ILE A 879 38.10 -2.77 -24.00
N GLY A 880 37.45 -2.80 -25.16
CA GLY A 880 37.44 -1.67 -26.09
C GLY A 880 36.48 -1.93 -27.24
N GLU A 881 35.81 -0.89 -27.74
CA GLU A 881 35.24 -0.95 -29.09
C GLU A 881 36.41 -0.78 -30.07
N PRO A 882 36.52 -1.61 -31.12
CA PRO A 882 37.52 -1.41 -32.16
C PRO A 882 37.23 -0.08 -32.87
N ILE A 883 38.30 0.63 -33.25
CA ILE A 883 38.19 1.90 -33.97
C ILE A 883 37.59 1.60 -35.35
N PRO A 884 36.54 2.32 -35.80
CA PRO A 884 36.00 2.18 -37.15
C PRO A 884 37.01 2.60 -38.22
N ASP A 885 36.92 2.01 -39.42
CA ASP A 885 37.85 2.27 -40.53
C ASP A 885 37.93 3.74 -40.98
N ASN A 886 36.89 4.55 -40.70
CA ASN A 886 36.79 5.97 -41.02
C ASN A 886 37.07 6.89 -39.81
N CYS A 887 37.75 6.39 -38.77
CA CYS A 887 38.02 7.13 -37.54
C CYS A 887 39.47 6.97 -37.08
N GLU A 888 40.01 8.01 -36.43
CA GLU A 888 41.30 7.99 -35.74
C GLU A 888 41.11 8.21 -34.23
N GLU A 889 41.95 7.59 -33.39
CA GLU A 889 41.92 7.80 -31.94
C GLU A 889 42.46 9.20 -31.58
N VAL A 890 41.70 9.95 -30.79
CA VAL A 890 42.08 11.26 -30.27
C VAL A 890 42.21 11.19 -28.76
N GLY A 891 43.38 11.61 -28.27
CA GLY A 891 43.59 11.81 -26.84
C GLY A 891 44.13 10.59 -26.08
N GLY A 892 44.86 9.67 -26.72
CA GLY A 892 45.74 8.75 -26.00
C GLY A 892 45.76 7.31 -26.49
N ASP A 893 46.60 6.51 -25.86
CA ASP A 893 46.70 5.06 -26.12
C ASP A 893 45.62 4.31 -25.32
N PRO A 894 44.71 3.56 -25.97
CA PRO A 894 43.72 2.74 -25.27
C PRO A 894 44.31 1.39 -24.81
N LEU A 895 43.81 0.84 -23.71
CA LEU A 895 44.03 -0.59 -23.40
C LEU A 895 43.23 -1.45 -24.37
N THR A 896 43.91 -2.20 -25.23
CA THR A 896 43.27 -3.15 -26.17
C THR A 896 43.24 -4.58 -25.65
N ASP A 897 44.27 -4.98 -24.91
CA ASP A 897 44.44 -6.31 -24.31
C ASP A 897 44.96 -6.18 -22.87
N GLU A 898 44.52 -7.08 -22.00
CA GLU A 898 44.95 -7.18 -20.60
C GLU A 898 45.55 -8.55 -20.30
N PRO A 899 46.41 -8.67 -19.27
CA PRO A 899 46.97 -9.95 -18.84
C PRO A 899 45.87 -10.91 -18.38
N ASP A 900 45.99 -12.18 -18.78
CA ASP A 900 45.00 -13.20 -18.42
C ASP A 900 45.23 -13.69 -16.98
N ILE A 901 44.51 -13.06 -16.04
CA ILE A 901 44.58 -13.35 -14.60
C ILE A 901 43.38 -14.20 -14.21
N ASP A 902 43.64 -15.39 -13.64
CA ASP A 902 42.60 -16.30 -13.14
C ASP A 902 41.92 -15.75 -11.88
N HIS A 903 40.67 -15.30 -12.01
CA HIS A 903 39.89 -14.77 -10.89
C HIS A 903 39.15 -15.86 -10.08
N SER A 904 39.22 -17.13 -10.49
CA SER A 904 38.44 -18.20 -9.87
C SER A 904 38.88 -18.47 -8.43
N GLY A 905 37.91 -18.45 -7.51
CA GLY A 905 38.17 -18.70 -6.08
C GLY A 905 38.92 -17.57 -5.34
N MET A 906 39.13 -16.40 -5.95
CA MET A 906 39.70 -15.24 -5.26
C MET A 906 38.82 -14.73 -4.10
N LEU A 907 37.50 -14.89 -4.21
CA LEU A 907 36.55 -14.68 -3.13
C LEU A 907 36.09 -16.01 -2.53
N SER A 908 36.01 -16.04 -1.20
CA SER A 908 35.43 -17.14 -0.45
C SER A 908 33.91 -17.23 -0.61
N PRO A 909 33.28 -18.37 -0.27
CA PRO A 909 31.82 -18.52 -0.33
C PRO A 909 31.05 -17.47 0.47
N ALA A 910 31.55 -17.04 1.63
CA ALA A 910 30.90 -16.02 2.46
C ALA A 910 30.96 -14.62 1.83
N GLU A 911 32.05 -14.27 1.14
CA GLU A 911 32.19 -13.00 0.40
C GLU A 911 31.30 -12.99 -0.86
N LEU A 912 31.20 -14.12 -1.55
CA LEU A 912 30.28 -14.28 -2.69
C LEU A 912 28.81 -14.22 -2.26
N ARG A 913 28.48 -14.80 -1.09
CA ARG A 913 27.16 -14.72 -0.44
C ARG A 913 26.82 -13.27 -0.08
N LEU A 914 27.75 -12.55 0.56
CA LEU A 914 27.61 -11.14 0.94
C LEU A 914 27.25 -10.25 -0.26
N LEU A 915 27.97 -10.41 -1.37
CA LEU A 915 27.70 -9.70 -2.62
C LEU A 915 26.35 -10.10 -3.25
N ALA A 916 25.98 -11.38 -3.19
CA ALA A 916 24.70 -11.85 -3.70
C ALA A 916 23.51 -11.25 -2.95
N GLU A 917 23.57 -11.27 -1.61
CA GLU A 917 22.54 -10.74 -0.72
C GLU A 917 22.35 -9.23 -0.87
N TRP A 918 23.43 -8.46 -0.87
CA TRP A 918 23.40 -7.01 -1.10
C TRP A 918 22.78 -6.64 -2.46
N LEU A 919 23.14 -7.34 -3.55
CA LEU A 919 22.52 -7.14 -4.86
C LEU A 919 21.04 -7.53 -4.86
N ASP A 920 20.68 -8.65 -4.21
CA ASP A 920 19.30 -9.14 -4.16
C ASP A 920 18.36 -8.17 -3.42
N LEU A 921 18.80 -7.50 -2.35
CA LEU A 921 18.00 -6.49 -1.66
C LEU A 921 17.74 -5.23 -2.49
N GLY A 922 18.64 -4.90 -3.43
CA GLY A 922 18.53 -3.71 -4.28
C GLY A 922 19.82 -2.90 -4.42
N ALA A 923 20.97 -3.46 -4.04
CA ALA A 923 22.27 -2.79 -4.10
C ALA A 923 22.30 -1.39 -3.46
N GLN A 924 21.56 -1.20 -2.36
CA GLN A 924 21.48 0.09 -1.66
C GLN A 924 22.86 0.51 -1.13
N TYR A 925 23.09 1.81 -0.94
CA TYR A 925 24.36 2.31 -0.39
C TYR A 925 24.38 2.16 1.14
N TYR A 926 23.26 2.46 1.81
CA TYR A 926 22.95 2.01 3.17
C TYR A 926 21.61 1.25 3.17
N ASN A 927 21.47 0.25 4.03
CA ASN A 927 20.22 -0.47 4.28
C ASN A 927 19.63 -0.17 5.67
N ASN A 928 20.28 0.69 6.44
CA ASN A 928 19.76 1.26 7.69
C ASN A 928 19.93 2.79 7.60
N PRO A 929 18.85 3.59 7.71
CA PRO A 929 18.94 5.03 7.55
C PRO A 929 19.78 5.69 8.64
N LEU A 930 19.83 5.10 9.84
CA LEU A 930 20.60 5.64 10.97
C LEU A 930 22.13 5.47 10.81
N ASP A 931 22.58 4.65 9.87
CA ASP A 931 24.00 4.53 9.51
C ASP A 931 24.42 5.51 8.40
N ALA A 932 23.44 6.14 7.72
CA ALA A 932 23.71 7.10 6.65
C ALA A 932 24.11 8.48 7.24
N PRO A 933 25.15 9.15 6.70
CA PRO A 933 25.61 10.44 7.18
C PRO A 933 24.65 11.59 6.79
N ASN A 934 24.61 12.61 7.66
CA ASN A 934 23.82 13.83 7.52
C ASN A 934 24.30 14.79 6.41
#